data_AF-A0A8H7Q3J6-F1
#
_entry.id   AF-A0A8H7Q3J6-F1
#
_cell.length_a   1.000
_cell.length_b   1.000
_cell.length_c   1.000
_cell.angle_alpha   90.00
_cell.angle_beta   90.00
_cell.angle_gamma   90.00
#
_symmetry.space_group_name_H-M   'P 1'
#
loop_
_entity.id
_entity.type
_entity.pdbx_description
1 polymer ?
#
loop_
_entity_poly.entity_id
_entity_poly.type
_entity_poly.pdbx_seq_one_letter_code
_entity_poly.pdbx_strand_id
1 'polypeptide(L)'
;MSSSFIPDCVETINVPEITSQDVKDFNSYKAAIPLHTATFGHKSLKQTDAIYFRTRPAGSESDEIYHVSSVDQERASRVTYMTGQGKGNMINVFSPLDYDEDKHGNRRQGGALCTIDANGEEFFQIVRFIPVQDGVQENSYKLEEWTPSGSLTRSIKVSNDSSKLLYSCNSRNGKDMDIYLRYLKDRPKGEPIGGELILEKKGLWIAGDWNADDTKALLCNTVSSSIFKSYILDIRTKQLEEIVLPNLNDDGVATRTYGWFSKTDPNIIYLTTNWMSEFNSVVEYHLISKKIKPITTPGVSGSLLEINWPCTSIVSKKRLIINANVDGYNVLYQMNLETEKIEKIEIPEDIAGQISSLSVSPVDSDIAILVIESVSSPGIIYQLNLDKVTFKPYQVALAAQPSHPVAVPKLIRYTSFDGLEIPAFVYLPSQYQVQDLENFKLDEKLPVVIFMHGGPASQHVPSYNPRLYFQYMVHTLNVCIIAPNVRGSTGYGKAYMEADDGMKREDSVKDIGSLLDHIESSMPFLDASRICAMGRSYGGYMTLACLTHYSSRLKCGVETCGISNWVTFLETTADHRRNHRRAEYGDESDPVMREFLTRISPITNADKISIPCFMSHGRNDTRVPFSVFEQMKEILQKNNGEDSVWAFMADNEGHIYRQKSVSDAQVGRVRTKTVKKASRVLIEKYYPRLTLDFQTNKKICDEVAIIASKRLRNKIAGFTTHLMKRISRGPVRGISFKLQEEERERKDNYVPEFSALDTSVIEIDPDTKELLKSLNFENLAGVQVSAPVTASQQADFRRPRRDNRPRQQRAPRAEGEAVQA
;
A
#
# COMPACT_ATOMS: atom_id res chain seq x y z
N MET A 1 5.10 20.66 -22.49
CA MET A 1 6.17 19.66 -22.68
C MET A 1 5.61 18.33 -22.23
N SER A 2 5.53 17.39 -23.15
CA SER A 2 4.90 16.08 -23.02
C SER A 2 5.95 14.97 -23.06
N SER A 3 5.58 13.84 -22.44
CA SER A 3 6.03 12.46 -22.73
C SER A 3 7.51 12.11 -22.51
N SER A 4 7.82 11.66 -21.30
CA SER A 4 8.44 10.35 -20.99
C SER A 4 8.58 10.29 -19.47
N PHE A 5 7.77 9.43 -18.81
CA PHE A 5 7.78 9.26 -17.35
C PHE A 5 8.62 8.06 -16.94
N ILE A 6 9.64 7.75 -17.73
CA ILE A 6 10.59 6.72 -17.38
C ILE A 6 11.87 7.48 -17.05
N PRO A 7 12.33 7.45 -15.79
CA PRO A 7 13.54 8.17 -15.43
C PRO A 7 14.69 7.66 -16.31
N ASP A 8 15.56 8.58 -16.73
CA ASP A 8 16.67 8.35 -17.69
C ASP A 8 17.64 7.21 -17.29
N CYS A 9 17.48 6.63 -16.11
CA CYS A 9 18.26 5.52 -15.57
C CYS A 9 17.62 4.12 -15.73
N VAL A 10 16.38 4.03 -16.24
CA VAL A 10 15.71 2.75 -16.55
C VAL A 10 15.76 2.52 -18.06
N GLU A 11 16.51 1.51 -18.51
CA GLU A 11 16.39 1.06 -19.90
C GLU A 11 14.97 0.57 -20.16
N THR A 12 14.22 1.37 -20.90
CA THR A 12 12.88 0.98 -21.36
C THR A 12 13.04 0.22 -22.66
N ILE A 13 12.70 -1.05 -22.64
CA ILE A 13 12.60 -1.84 -23.87
C ILE A 13 11.14 -1.78 -24.29
N ASN A 14 10.91 -1.26 -25.50
CA ASN A 14 9.58 -1.20 -26.11
C ASN A 14 9.18 -2.61 -26.55
N VAL A 15 8.09 -3.13 -25.98
CA VAL A 15 7.52 -4.44 -26.33
C VAL A 15 6.11 -4.21 -26.92
N PRO A 16 5.72 -4.88 -28.01
CA PRO A 16 4.41 -4.71 -28.64
C PRO A 16 3.23 -5.15 -27.76
N GLU A 17 2.05 -4.59 -28.07
CA GLU A 17 0.80 -4.72 -27.31
C GLU A 17 0.17 -6.14 -27.45
N ILE A 18 -0.18 -6.78 -26.33
CA ILE A 18 -0.90 -8.08 -26.28
C ILE A 18 -2.40 -7.79 -26.15
N THR A 19 -3.23 -8.35 -27.03
CA THR A 19 -4.64 -7.98 -27.18
C THR A 19 -5.60 -8.83 -26.34
N SER A 20 -6.83 -8.35 -26.18
CA SER A 20 -7.90 -9.03 -25.43
C SER A 20 -8.35 -10.37 -26.06
N GLN A 21 -8.06 -10.58 -27.35
CA GLN A 21 -8.36 -11.80 -28.09
C GLN A 21 -7.34 -12.90 -27.76
N ASP A 22 -6.05 -12.54 -27.62
CA ASP A 22 -4.95 -13.47 -27.29
C ASP A 22 -5.11 -14.13 -25.91
N VAL A 23 -5.91 -13.53 -25.01
CA VAL A 23 -6.10 -14.00 -23.62
C VAL A 23 -7.39 -14.78 -23.41
N LYS A 24 -8.41 -14.62 -24.26
CA LYS A 24 -9.67 -15.40 -24.17
C LYS A 24 -9.48 -16.85 -24.62
N ASP A 25 -8.42 -17.11 -25.37
CA ASP A 25 -8.09 -18.39 -25.98
C ASP A 25 -7.11 -19.22 -25.14
N PHE A 26 -7.21 -19.23 -23.81
CA PHE A 26 -6.28 -20.03 -22.97
C PHE A 26 -6.43 -21.55 -23.15
N ASN A 27 -7.61 -22.05 -23.56
CA ASN A 27 -7.79 -23.44 -24.00
C ASN A 27 -7.42 -23.66 -25.48
N SER A 28 -7.41 -22.60 -26.29
CA SER A 28 -6.99 -22.57 -27.71
C SER A 28 -5.49 -22.28 -27.87
N TYR A 29 -4.77 -21.94 -26.79
CA TYR A 29 -3.33 -21.68 -26.70
C TYR A 29 -2.45 -22.87 -27.14
N LYS A 30 -3.05 -24.07 -27.26
CA LYS A 30 -2.39 -25.25 -27.81
C LYS A 30 -2.41 -25.32 -29.34
N ALA A 31 -3.27 -24.56 -30.02
CA ALA A 31 -3.63 -24.84 -31.42
C ALA A 31 -3.47 -23.67 -32.41
N ALA A 32 -3.27 -22.43 -31.97
CA ALA A 32 -3.08 -21.31 -32.89
C ALA A 32 -1.94 -20.38 -32.44
N ILE A 33 -0.93 -20.26 -33.32
CA ILE A 33 0.25 -19.38 -33.29
C ILE A 33 1.50 -20.01 -32.61
N PRO A 34 2.65 -20.08 -33.31
CA PRO A 34 3.89 -20.63 -32.77
C PRO A 34 4.42 -19.76 -31.62
N LEU A 35 4.65 -20.39 -30.47
CA LEU A 35 5.65 -20.06 -29.44
C LEU A 35 6.37 -18.70 -29.62
N HIS A 36 5.76 -17.58 -29.24
CA HIS A 36 6.41 -16.26 -29.27
C HIS A 36 6.05 -15.44 -28.01
N THR A 37 7.01 -15.30 -27.08
CA THR A 37 7.98 -14.19 -26.90
C THR A 37 7.53 -13.11 -25.92
N ALA A 38 7.91 -13.27 -24.65
CA ALA A 38 8.16 -12.13 -23.77
C ALA A 38 9.56 -11.60 -24.06
N THR A 39 9.74 -10.29 -24.24
CA THR A 39 11.05 -9.67 -24.46
C THR A 39 11.61 -9.21 -23.11
N PHE A 40 12.71 -9.79 -22.65
CA PHE A 40 13.48 -9.31 -21.51
C PHE A 40 14.74 -8.60 -22.02
N GLY A 41 15.24 -7.62 -21.28
CA GLY A 41 16.41 -6.87 -21.71
C GLY A 41 17.70 -7.67 -21.82
N HIS A 42 18.59 -7.11 -22.64
CA HIS A 42 19.77 -7.69 -23.29
C HIS A 42 20.87 -8.29 -22.40
N LYS A 43 20.63 -8.52 -21.11
CA LYS A 43 21.63 -9.07 -20.17
C LYS A 43 21.18 -10.41 -19.61
N SER A 44 21.85 -11.46 -20.08
CA SER A 44 22.14 -12.73 -19.39
C SER A 44 21.67 -12.77 -17.92
N LEU A 45 20.53 -13.41 -17.64
CA LEU A 45 19.97 -13.57 -16.28
C LEU A 45 20.70 -14.70 -15.52
N LYS A 46 21.88 -14.43 -14.98
CA LYS A 46 22.52 -15.36 -14.03
C LYS A 46 22.04 -15.05 -12.61
N GLN A 47 21.75 -16.10 -11.85
CA GLN A 47 21.53 -16.05 -10.39
C GLN A 47 22.83 -15.62 -9.64
N THR A 48 24.03 -15.84 -10.20
CA THR A 48 25.29 -15.36 -9.62
C THR A 48 25.51 -13.85 -9.75
N ASP A 49 24.92 -13.20 -10.74
CA ASP A 49 25.32 -11.84 -11.13
C ASP A 49 24.29 -10.77 -10.79
N ALA A 50 23.15 -11.13 -10.16
CA ALA A 50 22.07 -10.20 -9.90
C ALA A 50 21.16 -10.55 -8.71
N ILE A 51 20.57 -9.51 -8.10
CA ILE A 51 19.56 -9.61 -7.05
C ILE A 51 18.24 -9.08 -7.61
N TYR A 52 17.16 -9.83 -7.36
CA TYR A 52 15.83 -9.54 -7.90
C TYR A 52 14.90 -9.09 -6.78
N PHE A 53 14.04 -8.13 -7.08
CA PHE A 53 13.05 -7.65 -6.12
C PHE A 53 11.78 -7.21 -6.84
N ARG A 54 10.69 -7.23 -6.08
CA ARG A 54 9.37 -6.79 -6.52
C ARG A 54 9.08 -5.40 -5.97
N THR A 55 8.64 -4.50 -6.83
CA THR A 55 8.12 -3.19 -6.41
C THR A 55 7.01 -2.74 -7.35
N ARG A 56 6.18 -1.78 -6.93
CA ARG A 56 5.14 -1.19 -7.77
C ARG A 56 5.46 0.27 -8.07
N PRO A 57 6.01 0.58 -9.24
CA PRO A 57 6.35 1.95 -9.61
C PRO A 57 5.13 2.86 -9.61
N ALA A 58 5.36 4.15 -9.32
CA ALA A 58 4.32 5.16 -9.37
C ALA A 58 3.68 5.23 -10.76
N GLY A 59 2.38 4.97 -10.84
CA GLY A 59 1.62 4.97 -12.10
C GLY A 59 1.48 3.60 -12.77
N SER A 60 2.13 2.55 -12.26
CA SER A 60 1.94 1.20 -12.78
C SER A 60 0.59 0.58 -12.33
N GLU A 61 -0.05 -0.14 -13.25
CA GLU A 61 -1.30 -0.86 -13.01
C GLU A 61 -1.10 -2.12 -12.14
N SER A 62 0.12 -2.65 -12.04
CA SER A 62 0.47 -3.86 -11.28
C SER A 62 1.87 -3.79 -10.66
N ASP A 63 2.21 -4.73 -9.79
CA ASP A 63 3.59 -4.90 -9.30
C ASP A 63 4.50 -5.37 -10.44
N GLU A 64 5.77 -4.96 -10.40
CA GLU A 64 6.80 -5.25 -11.41
C GLU A 64 8.04 -5.86 -10.72
N ILE A 65 8.77 -6.70 -11.44
CA ILE A 65 10.06 -7.25 -11.01
C ILE A 65 11.19 -6.44 -11.63
N TYR A 66 12.20 -6.18 -10.82
CA TYR A 66 13.44 -5.52 -11.20
C TYR A 66 14.62 -6.40 -10.83
N HIS A 67 15.73 -6.23 -11.56
CA HIS A 67 17.01 -6.81 -11.20
C HIS A 67 18.07 -5.72 -11.07
N VAL A 68 19.04 -5.96 -10.20
CA VAL A 68 20.28 -5.18 -10.14
C VAL A 68 21.46 -6.12 -10.17
N SER A 69 22.49 -5.77 -10.93
CA SER A 69 23.72 -6.56 -10.99
C SER A 69 24.49 -6.48 -9.68
N SER A 70 25.07 -7.60 -9.23
CA SER A 70 26.04 -7.65 -8.13
C SER A 70 27.35 -6.94 -8.48
N VAL A 71 27.62 -6.75 -9.79
CA VAL A 71 28.85 -6.13 -10.34
C VAL A 71 28.62 -4.67 -10.76
N ASP A 72 27.50 -4.39 -11.46
CA ASP A 72 27.11 -3.03 -11.88
C ASP A 72 26.01 -2.48 -10.96
N GLN A 73 26.46 -1.76 -9.93
CA GLN A 73 25.66 -1.36 -8.77
C GLN A 73 24.99 0.02 -8.91
N GLU A 74 24.91 0.58 -10.12
CA GLU A 74 24.35 1.94 -10.33
C GLU A 74 22.95 1.94 -10.93
N ARG A 75 22.54 0.88 -11.64
CA ARG A 75 21.26 0.82 -12.36
C ARG A 75 20.47 -0.44 -12.02
N ALA A 76 19.16 -0.28 -11.87
CA ALA A 76 18.23 -1.42 -11.88
C ALA A 76 17.54 -1.48 -13.23
N SER A 77 17.41 -2.69 -13.77
CA SER A 77 16.66 -2.92 -15.00
C SER A 77 15.35 -3.62 -14.68
N ARG A 78 14.27 -3.15 -15.29
CA ARG A 78 12.97 -3.79 -15.18
C ARG A 78 12.98 -5.12 -15.93
N VAL A 79 12.46 -6.15 -15.29
CA VAL A 79 12.42 -7.53 -15.80
C VAL A 79 11.06 -7.86 -16.41
N THR A 80 9.96 -7.32 -15.86
CA THR A 80 8.59 -7.69 -16.28
C THR A 80 7.87 -6.59 -17.05
N TYR A 81 7.11 -6.96 -18.07
CA TYR A 81 6.24 -6.07 -18.86
C TYR A 81 4.80 -6.60 -18.81
N MET A 82 3.87 -5.81 -18.27
CA MET A 82 2.44 -6.13 -18.23
C MET A 82 1.66 -5.18 -19.14
N THR A 83 0.84 -5.70 -20.05
CA THR A 83 0.07 -4.87 -20.98
C THR A 83 -1.19 -4.28 -20.34
N GLY A 84 -1.59 -3.11 -20.82
CA GLY A 84 -2.53 -2.16 -20.19
C GLY A 84 -4.00 -2.55 -20.14
N GLN A 85 -4.34 -3.82 -19.89
CA GLN A 85 -5.73 -4.23 -19.58
C GLN A 85 -5.92 -5.03 -18.29
N GLY A 86 -4.87 -5.21 -17.48
CA GLY A 86 -5.04 -5.47 -16.04
C GLY A 86 -5.88 -6.68 -15.66
N LYS A 87 -6.00 -7.71 -16.50
CA LYS A 87 -6.57 -8.99 -16.04
C LYS A 87 -5.59 -9.61 -15.06
N GLY A 88 -5.85 -9.43 -13.75
CA GLY A 88 -5.49 -10.25 -12.58
C GLY A 88 -4.06 -10.74 -12.33
N ASN A 89 -3.21 -10.81 -13.35
CA ASN A 89 -1.90 -11.45 -13.39
C ASN A 89 -0.92 -10.81 -12.39
N MET A 90 -0.68 -11.50 -11.28
CA MET A 90 0.35 -11.14 -10.30
C MET A 90 1.52 -12.10 -10.41
N ILE A 91 2.72 -11.59 -10.69
CA ILE A 91 3.96 -12.32 -10.44
C ILE A 91 4.26 -12.20 -8.95
N ASN A 92 4.17 -13.30 -8.22
CA ASN A 92 4.39 -13.30 -6.78
C ASN A 92 5.84 -13.59 -6.40
N VAL A 93 6.46 -14.56 -7.09
CA VAL A 93 7.87 -14.93 -6.93
C VAL A 93 8.53 -14.87 -8.30
N PHE A 94 9.77 -14.39 -8.36
CA PHE A 94 10.65 -14.45 -9.51
C PHE A 94 12.01 -15.00 -9.03
N SER A 95 12.47 -16.10 -9.61
CA SER A 95 13.75 -16.74 -9.29
C SER A 95 14.54 -16.96 -10.57
N PRO A 96 15.62 -16.20 -10.84
CA PRO A 96 16.51 -16.49 -11.97
C PRO A 96 17.11 -17.89 -11.84
N LEU A 97 17.53 -18.44 -12.97
CA LEU A 97 18.28 -19.69 -13.02
C LEU A 97 19.63 -19.42 -13.69
N ASP A 98 20.74 -19.73 -13.02
CA ASP A 98 22.08 -19.63 -13.65
C ASP A 98 22.16 -20.47 -14.92
N TYR A 99 21.69 -21.70 -14.79
CA TYR A 99 21.67 -22.69 -15.83
C TYR A 99 20.43 -23.55 -15.70
N ASP A 100 20.05 -24.16 -16.79
CA ASP A 100 19.10 -25.26 -16.80
C ASP A 100 19.51 -26.31 -17.83
N GLU A 101 18.83 -27.44 -17.83
CA GLU A 101 19.09 -28.52 -18.77
C GLU A 101 18.04 -28.55 -19.88
N ASP A 102 18.47 -28.83 -21.11
CA ASP A 102 17.56 -29.21 -22.18
C ASP A 102 17.02 -30.63 -21.97
N LYS A 103 16.15 -31.09 -22.87
CA LYS A 103 15.55 -32.44 -22.79
C LYS A 103 16.57 -33.58 -22.91
N HIS A 104 17.80 -33.28 -23.32
CA HIS A 104 18.92 -34.21 -23.48
C HIS A 104 19.92 -34.13 -22.32
N GLY A 105 19.67 -33.29 -21.32
CA GLY A 105 20.58 -33.09 -20.18
C GLY A 105 21.75 -32.15 -20.49
N ASN A 106 21.74 -31.46 -21.63
CA ASN A 106 22.78 -30.48 -21.93
C ASN A 106 22.51 -29.21 -21.14
N ARG A 107 23.51 -28.76 -20.40
CA ARG A 107 23.45 -27.51 -19.64
C ARG A 107 23.46 -26.32 -20.59
N ARG A 108 22.51 -25.41 -20.44
CA ARG A 108 22.44 -24.12 -21.14
C ARG A 108 22.20 -22.99 -20.15
N GLN A 109 22.30 -21.75 -20.62
CA GLN A 109 21.99 -20.58 -19.81
C GLN A 109 20.52 -20.62 -19.38
N GLY A 110 20.29 -20.52 -18.06
CA GLY A 110 18.96 -20.56 -17.48
C GLY A 110 18.21 -19.25 -17.70
N GLY A 111 16.87 -19.34 -17.72
CA GLY A 111 16.01 -18.15 -17.69
C GLY A 111 15.56 -17.85 -16.27
N ALA A 112 14.27 -18.02 -15.99
CA ALA A 112 13.73 -17.77 -14.66
C ALA A 112 12.50 -18.62 -14.35
N LEU A 113 12.21 -18.79 -13.06
CA LEU A 113 10.94 -19.33 -12.56
C LEU A 113 10.11 -18.19 -11.98
N CYS A 114 8.82 -18.18 -12.30
CA CYS A 114 7.86 -17.27 -11.72
C CYS A 114 6.69 -18.03 -11.13
N THR A 115 6.01 -17.40 -10.18
CA THR A 115 4.66 -17.81 -9.79
C THR A 115 3.65 -16.76 -10.25
N ILE A 116 2.65 -17.16 -11.03
CA ILE A 116 1.67 -16.25 -11.64
C ILE A 116 0.27 -16.64 -11.18
N ASP A 117 -0.50 -15.67 -10.67
CA ASP A 117 -1.94 -15.83 -10.43
C ASP A 117 -2.70 -15.01 -11.46
N ALA A 118 -3.56 -15.67 -12.25
CA ALA A 118 -4.14 -15.09 -13.45
C ALA A 118 -5.35 -14.16 -13.22
N ASN A 119 -6.12 -14.34 -12.15
CA ASN A 119 -7.47 -13.76 -12.06
C ASN A 119 -7.84 -13.17 -10.69
N GLY A 120 -6.92 -13.13 -9.74
CA GLY A 120 -7.21 -12.57 -8.42
C GLY A 120 -7.42 -13.59 -7.31
N GLU A 121 -7.58 -14.86 -7.66
CA GLU A 121 -8.06 -15.91 -6.76
C GLU A 121 -7.00 -16.46 -5.79
N GLU A 122 -5.75 -16.02 -5.95
CA GLU A 122 -4.55 -16.43 -5.22
C GLU A 122 -4.02 -17.83 -5.57
N PHE A 123 -4.47 -18.41 -6.70
CA PHE A 123 -4.02 -19.72 -7.18
C PHE A 123 -2.80 -19.57 -8.08
N PHE A 124 -1.64 -19.36 -7.46
CA PHE A 124 -0.39 -19.14 -8.18
C PHE A 124 0.09 -20.42 -8.89
N GLN A 125 0.45 -20.30 -10.17
CA GLN A 125 1.04 -21.34 -11.01
C GLN A 125 2.53 -21.08 -11.22
N ILE A 126 3.35 -22.14 -11.23
CA ILE A 126 4.77 -22.03 -11.60
C ILE A 126 4.89 -21.95 -13.12
N VAL A 127 5.55 -20.90 -13.60
CA VAL A 127 5.87 -20.68 -15.01
C VAL A 127 7.38 -20.51 -15.14
N ARG A 128 8.00 -21.30 -16.01
CA ARG A 128 9.40 -21.16 -16.38
C ARG A 128 9.53 -20.33 -17.65
N PHE A 129 10.46 -19.39 -17.63
CA PHE A 129 10.92 -18.60 -18.76
C PHE A 129 12.20 -19.24 -19.29
N ILE A 130 12.22 -19.61 -20.58
CA ILE A 130 13.36 -20.23 -21.25
C ILE A 130 13.87 -19.25 -22.32
N PRO A 131 15.16 -18.83 -22.28
CA PRO A 131 15.73 -18.00 -23.33
C PRO A 131 15.78 -18.76 -24.66
N VAL A 132 15.34 -18.14 -25.75
CA VAL A 132 15.43 -18.69 -27.11
C VAL A 132 16.76 -18.23 -27.71
N GLN A 133 17.60 -19.18 -28.10
CA GLN A 133 18.95 -18.93 -28.67
C GLN A 133 18.97 -18.97 -30.21
N ASP A 134 17.82 -18.79 -30.87
CA ASP A 134 17.75 -18.85 -32.33
C ASP A 134 17.98 -17.45 -32.91
N GLY A 135 19.14 -17.23 -33.55
CA GLY A 135 19.69 -15.95 -34.03
C GLY A 135 18.87 -15.13 -35.04
N VAL A 136 17.55 -15.30 -35.08
CA VAL A 136 16.60 -14.51 -35.88
C VAL A 136 15.92 -13.42 -35.03
N GLN A 137 15.82 -13.59 -33.71
CA GLN A 137 15.35 -12.56 -32.78
C GLN A 137 16.03 -12.68 -31.41
N GLU A 138 17.08 -11.92 -31.18
CA GLU A 138 17.63 -11.69 -29.83
C GLU A 138 16.51 -11.22 -28.88
N ASN A 139 16.49 -11.73 -27.64
CA ASN A 139 15.54 -11.40 -26.57
C ASN A 139 14.17 -12.11 -26.59
N SER A 140 14.08 -13.28 -27.23
CA SER A 140 12.86 -14.09 -27.25
C SER A 140 12.82 -15.12 -26.10
N TYR A 141 11.69 -15.26 -25.40
CA TYR A 141 11.52 -16.27 -24.32
C TYR A 141 10.31 -17.17 -24.55
N LYS A 142 10.49 -18.47 -24.28
CA LYS A 142 9.42 -19.48 -24.23
C LYS A 142 8.91 -19.63 -22.81
N LEU A 143 7.59 -19.65 -22.65
CA LEU A 143 6.93 -19.96 -21.38
C LEU A 143 6.61 -21.45 -21.30
N GLU A 144 6.89 -22.03 -20.13
CA GLU A 144 6.57 -23.41 -19.83
C GLU A 144 5.85 -23.51 -18.47
N GLU A 145 4.60 -23.95 -18.48
CA GLU A 145 3.84 -24.21 -17.24
C GLU A 145 4.34 -25.46 -16.54
N TRP A 146 4.59 -25.33 -15.24
CA TRP A 146 5.18 -26.37 -14.40
C TRP A 146 4.27 -26.89 -13.31
N THR A 147 3.10 -26.27 -13.11
CA THR A 147 2.05 -26.76 -12.20
C THR A 147 0.73 -26.92 -12.94
N PRO A 148 -0.08 -27.94 -12.57
CA PRO A 148 -1.39 -28.14 -13.20
C PRO A 148 -2.31 -26.93 -13.00
N SER A 149 -3.07 -26.57 -14.04
CA SER A 149 -4.07 -25.50 -13.95
C SER A 149 -5.06 -25.75 -12.81
N GLY A 150 -5.41 -24.70 -12.06
CA GLY A 150 -6.32 -24.79 -10.91
C GLY A 150 -5.67 -25.32 -9.62
N SER A 151 -4.38 -25.64 -9.64
CA SER A 151 -3.62 -25.91 -8.40
C SER A 151 -3.18 -24.61 -7.72
N LEU A 152 -2.98 -24.65 -6.41
CA LEU A 152 -2.41 -23.56 -5.63
C LEU A 152 -0.95 -23.89 -5.33
N THR A 153 -0.04 -22.99 -5.71
CA THR A 153 1.37 -23.03 -5.29
C THR A 153 1.65 -21.90 -4.29
N ARG A 154 2.39 -22.18 -3.20
CA ARG A 154 2.73 -21.16 -2.18
C ARG A 154 4.21 -20.86 -2.01
N SER A 155 5.07 -21.86 -2.17
CA SER A 155 6.52 -21.72 -1.98
C SER A 155 7.26 -22.43 -3.10
N ILE A 156 8.30 -21.79 -3.64
CA ILE A 156 9.25 -22.36 -4.58
C ILE A 156 10.67 -22.11 -4.08
N LYS A 157 11.52 -23.14 -4.10
CA LYS A 157 12.89 -23.11 -3.58
C LYS A 157 13.82 -23.84 -4.52
N VAL A 158 14.65 -23.06 -5.22
CA VAL A 158 15.72 -23.58 -6.07
C VAL A 158 16.88 -24.04 -5.17
N SER A 159 17.46 -25.20 -5.47
CA SER A 159 18.65 -25.72 -4.78
C SER A 159 19.87 -24.82 -5.00
N ASN A 160 20.88 -24.91 -4.13
CA ASN A 160 22.07 -24.05 -4.21
C ASN A 160 22.87 -24.29 -5.51
N ASP A 161 22.86 -25.51 -6.04
CA ASP A 161 23.46 -25.90 -7.32
C ASP A 161 22.60 -25.57 -8.56
N SER A 162 21.42 -24.98 -8.36
CA SER A 162 20.44 -24.65 -9.40
C SER A 162 20.02 -25.82 -10.28
N SER A 163 20.01 -27.05 -9.74
CA SER A 163 19.58 -28.26 -10.46
C SER A 163 18.18 -28.74 -10.09
N LYS A 164 17.66 -28.35 -8.93
CA LYS A 164 16.39 -28.84 -8.37
C LYS A 164 15.50 -27.70 -7.90
N LEU A 165 14.20 -27.96 -7.96
CA LEU A 165 13.13 -27.10 -7.46
C LEU A 165 12.31 -27.90 -6.44
N LEU A 166 12.27 -27.43 -5.21
CA LEU A 166 11.33 -27.87 -4.20
C LEU A 166 10.17 -26.89 -4.13
N TYR A 167 8.94 -27.37 -4.11
CA TYR A 167 7.79 -26.48 -4.03
C TYR A 167 6.58 -27.10 -3.32
N SER A 168 5.72 -26.24 -2.79
CA SER A 168 4.48 -26.62 -2.12
C SER A 168 3.29 -26.44 -3.04
N CYS A 169 2.51 -27.49 -3.27
CA CYS A 169 1.37 -27.47 -4.20
C CYS A 169 0.23 -28.36 -3.71
N ASN A 170 -1.03 -28.00 -4.01
CA ASN A 170 -2.20 -28.83 -3.69
C ASN A 170 -2.72 -29.68 -4.84
N SER A 171 -1.93 -29.88 -5.91
CA SER A 171 -2.41 -30.53 -7.14
C SER A 171 -2.93 -31.96 -6.95
N ARG A 172 -2.59 -32.64 -5.85
CA ARG A 172 -3.08 -33.98 -5.52
C ARG A 172 -4.60 -34.01 -5.28
N ASN A 173 -5.13 -33.05 -4.52
CA ASN A 173 -6.54 -33.07 -4.09
C ASN A 173 -7.22 -31.70 -3.97
N GLY A 174 -6.55 -30.61 -4.39
CA GLY A 174 -7.07 -29.25 -4.31
C GLY A 174 -7.13 -28.65 -2.91
N LYS A 175 -6.71 -29.38 -1.87
CA LYS A 175 -6.88 -29.00 -0.46
C LYS A 175 -5.57 -28.99 0.32
N ASP A 176 -4.89 -30.12 0.39
CA ASP A 176 -3.67 -30.26 1.17
C ASP A 176 -2.48 -29.74 0.37
N MET A 177 -1.58 -28.99 1.01
CA MET A 177 -0.35 -28.54 0.38
C MET A 177 0.73 -29.59 0.62
N ASP A 178 1.04 -30.35 -0.42
CA ASP A 178 2.08 -31.38 -0.44
C ASP A 178 3.42 -30.81 -0.91
N ILE A 179 4.51 -31.58 -0.75
CA ILE A 179 5.85 -31.17 -1.23
C ILE A 179 6.23 -31.95 -2.48
N TYR A 180 6.61 -31.19 -3.51
CA TYR A 180 7.02 -31.70 -4.81
C TYR A 180 8.47 -31.34 -5.12
N LEU A 181 9.17 -32.24 -5.79
CA LEU A 181 10.50 -32.05 -6.33
C LEU A 181 10.45 -32.04 -7.85
N ARG A 182 11.17 -31.13 -8.48
CA ARG A 182 11.34 -31.11 -9.93
C ARG A 182 12.79 -30.80 -10.27
N TYR A 183 13.36 -31.55 -11.21
CA TYR A 183 14.66 -31.21 -11.78
C TYR A 183 14.51 -30.05 -12.77
N LEU A 184 15.46 -29.13 -12.77
CA LEU A 184 15.49 -27.95 -13.64
C LEU A 184 15.92 -28.31 -15.07
N LYS A 185 15.17 -29.24 -15.69
CA LYS A 185 15.35 -29.71 -17.06
C LYS A 185 14.06 -29.54 -17.87
N ASP A 186 14.17 -29.46 -19.20
CA ASP A 186 13.00 -29.39 -20.08
C ASP A 186 12.06 -30.56 -19.84
N ARG A 187 10.75 -30.26 -19.80
CA ARG A 187 9.74 -31.31 -19.72
C ARG A 187 9.72 -32.10 -21.03
N PRO A 188 9.91 -33.43 -21.00
CA PRO A 188 9.70 -34.26 -22.17
C PRO A 188 8.27 -34.14 -22.69
N LYS A 189 8.12 -34.17 -24.02
CA LYS A 189 6.81 -34.07 -24.67
C LYS A 189 5.97 -35.29 -24.28
N GLY A 190 4.83 -35.06 -23.62
CA GLY A 190 3.90 -36.12 -23.20
C GLY A 190 3.95 -36.47 -21.71
N GLU A 191 4.92 -35.95 -20.96
CA GLU A 191 4.94 -36.12 -19.49
C GLU A 191 3.93 -35.19 -18.78
N PRO A 192 3.36 -35.65 -17.65
CA PRO A 192 2.42 -34.85 -16.87
C PRO A 192 3.05 -33.53 -16.43
N ILE A 193 2.21 -32.49 -16.32
CA ILE A 193 2.61 -31.21 -15.72
C ILE A 193 2.77 -31.43 -14.20
N GLY A 194 3.81 -30.85 -13.60
CA GLY A 194 4.14 -31.06 -12.19
C GLY A 194 5.51 -31.71 -11.98
N GLY A 195 5.99 -31.67 -10.74
CA GLY A 195 7.12 -32.43 -10.25
C GLY A 195 6.71 -33.77 -9.66
N GLU A 196 7.69 -34.52 -9.19
CA GLU A 196 7.48 -35.71 -8.39
C GLU A 196 6.92 -35.33 -7.02
N LEU A 197 5.82 -35.95 -6.60
CA LEU A 197 5.33 -35.87 -5.23
C LEU A 197 6.31 -36.62 -4.32
N ILE A 198 7.11 -35.89 -3.55
CA ILE A 198 8.11 -36.50 -2.66
C ILE A 198 7.62 -36.64 -1.22
N LEU A 199 6.60 -35.85 -0.83
CA LEU A 199 5.99 -35.94 0.49
C LEU A 199 4.49 -35.64 0.41
N GLU A 200 3.69 -36.69 0.59
CA GLU A 200 2.24 -36.59 0.77
C GLU A 200 1.91 -36.28 2.24
N LYS A 201 1.21 -35.17 2.48
CA LYS A 201 0.79 -34.76 3.83
C LYS A 201 -0.59 -34.12 3.82
N LYS A 202 -1.20 -34.10 5.00
CA LYS A 202 -2.42 -33.32 5.26
C LYS A 202 -2.07 -31.92 5.74
N GLY A 203 -2.92 -30.96 5.41
CA GLY A 203 -2.81 -29.57 5.86
C GLY A 203 -1.84 -28.72 5.05
N LEU A 204 -1.25 -27.71 5.68
CA LEU A 204 -0.44 -26.68 5.02
C LEU A 204 1.05 -26.92 5.24
N TRP A 205 1.73 -27.53 4.26
CA TRP A 205 3.19 -27.72 4.28
C TRP A 205 3.89 -26.77 3.30
N ILE A 206 4.95 -26.14 3.79
CA ILE A 206 5.70 -25.09 3.11
C ILE A 206 7.16 -25.52 2.95
N ALA A 207 7.65 -25.51 1.71
CA ALA A 207 9.07 -25.67 1.41
C ALA A 207 9.88 -24.47 1.92
N GLY A 208 10.93 -24.73 2.70
CA GLY A 208 11.75 -23.76 3.42
C GLY A 208 13.08 -23.43 2.74
N ASP A 209 14.18 -24.03 3.18
CA ASP A 209 15.54 -23.72 2.71
C ASP A 209 16.33 -25.01 2.44
N TRP A 210 17.32 -24.94 1.56
CA TRP A 210 18.22 -26.06 1.26
C TRP A 210 19.46 -25.99 2.14
N ASN A 211 19.94 -27.16 2.60
CA ASN A 211 21.24 -27.22 3.29
C ASN A 211 22.40 -27.05 2.30
N ALA A 212 23.61 -26.80 2.81
CA ALA A 212 24.76 -26.38 2.00
C ALA A 212 25.16 -27.36 0.88
N ASP A 213 24.79 -28.64 0.96
CA ASP A 213 25.10 -29.69 -0.02
C ASP A 213 23.90 -30.17 -0.86
N ASP A 214 22.74 -29.50 -0.73
CA ASP A 214 21.48 -29.83 -1.42
C ASP A 214 20.96 -31.27 -1.18
N THR A 215 21.36 -31.92 -0.08
CA THR A 215 20.86 -33.25 0.29
C THR A 215 19.63 -33.21 1.20
N LYS A 216 19.41 -32.10 1.89
CA LYS A 216 18.30 -31.90 2.84
C LYS A 216 17.61 -30.56 2.61
N ALA A 217 16.33 -30.52 2.94
CA ALA A 217 15.54 -29.30 2.92
C ALA A 217 14.79 -29.11 4.24
N LEU A 218 14.68 -27.86 4.67
CA LEU A 218 13.83 -27.45 5.77
C LEU A 218 12.39 -27.36 5.25
N LEU A 219 11.45 -27.94 5.97
CA LEU A 219 10.02 -27.80 5.74
C LEU A 219 9.35 -27.17 6.96
N CYS A 220 8.26 -26.46 6.72
CA CYS A 220 7.40 -25.94 7.77
C CYS A 220 5.98 -26.48 7.61
N ASN A 221 5.40 -27.01 8.69
CA ASN A 221 3.97 -27.29 8.78
C ASN A 221 3.29 -26.14 9.54
N THR A 222 2.39 -25.44 8.87
CA THR A 222 1.66 -24.30 9.43
C THR A 222 0.30 -24.77 9.95
N VAL A 223 0.25 -25.20 11.21
CA VAL A 223 -0.98 -25.73 11.85
C VAL A 223 -2.00 -24.62 12.04
N SER A 224 -1.59 -23.50 12.63
CA SER A 224 -2.40 -22.30 12.86
C SER A 224 -1.56 -21.05 12.64
N SER A 225 -2.15 -19.87 12.79
CA SER A 225 -1.35 -18.64 12.83
C SER A 225 -0.36 -18.65 13.99
N SER A 226 -0.53 -19.45 15.04
CA SER A 226 0.32 -19.42 16.25
C SER A 226 1.26 -20.62 16.37
N ILE A 227 1.06 -21.68 15.55
CA ILE A 227 1.79 -22.95 15.65
C ILE A 227 2.41 -23.33 14.31
N PHE A 228 3.74 -23.20 14.22
CA PHE A 228 4.56 -23.55 13.06
C PHE A 228 5.58 -24.59 13.51
N LYS A 229 5.52 -25.79 12.92
CA LYS A 229 6.44 -26.87 13.21
C LYS A 229 7.48 -26.99 12.10
N SER A 230 8.76 -27.08 12.47
CA SER A 230 9.86 -27.23 11.51
C SER A 230 10.30 -28.69 11.39
N TYR A 231 10.61 -29.09 10.17
CA TYR A 231 11.04 -30.45 9.84
C TYR A 231 12.21 -30.42 8.88
N ILE A 232 12.96 -31.52 8.86
CA ILE A 232 14.06 -31.75 7.94
C ILE A 232 13.67 -32.92 7.05
N LEU A 233 13.68 -32.67 5.75
CA LEU A 233 13.45 -33.68 4.73
C LEU A 233 14.78 -34.07 4.11
N ASP A 234 15.16 -35.34 4.24
CA ASP A 234 16.23 -35.91 3.43
C ASP A 234 15.70 -36.21 2.03
N ILE A 235 16.29 -35.58 1.02
CA ILE A 235 15.76 -35.56 -0.35
C ILE A 235 15.92 -36.91 -1.04
N ARG A 236 16.94 -37.69 -0.65
CA ARG A 236 17.24 -38.99 -1.26
C ARG A 236 16.37 -40.09 -0.68
N THR A 237 16.30 -40.16 0.64
CA THR A 237 15.57 -41.21 1.37
C THR A 237 14.10 -40.88 1.56
N LYS A 238 13.71 -39.60 1.36
CA LYS A 238 12.38 -39.04 1.64
C LYS A 238 11.99 -39.15 3.13
N GLN A 239 12.97 -39.38 4.00
CA GLN A 239 12.75 -39.41 5.44
C GLN A 239 12.52 -37.99 5.96
N LEU A 240 11.51 -37.86 6.80
CA LEU A 240 11.11 -36.60 7.42
C LEU A 240 11.34 -36.70 8.93
N GLU A 241 12.10 -35.75 9.47
CA GLU A 241 12.38 -35.64 10.91
C GLU A 241 11.84 -34.30 11.44
N GLU A 242 11.11 -34.31 12.56
CA GLU A 242 10.68 -33.07 13.23
C GLU A 242 11.85 -32.46 14.01
N ILE A 243 12.03 -31.14 13.93
CA ILE A 243 12.93 -30.41 14.84
C ILE A 243 12.19 -30.24 16.16
N VAL A 244 12.30 -31.23 17.03
CA VAL A 244 11.71 -31.19 18.37
C VAL A 244 12.58 -30.31 19.27
N LEU A 245 11.98 -29.25 19.80
CA LEU A 245 12.62 -28.41 20.82
C LEU A 245 12.30 -28.99 22.21
N PRO A 246 13.27 -29.02 23.17
CA PRO A 246 13.07 -29.64 24.49
C PRO A 246 11.87 -29.05 25.25
N ASN A 247 11.26 -29.80 26.19
CA ASN A 247 10.18 -29.27 27.06
C ASN A 247 8.97 -28.64 26.33
N LEU A 248 8.83 -28.86 25.02
CA LEU A 248 7.55 -28.72 24.36
C LEU A 248 6.71 -29.90 24.83
N ASN A 249 5.84 -29.66 25.81
CA ASN A 249 4.80 -30.60 26.10
C ASN A 249 3.86 -30.65 24.87
N ASP A 250 3.25 -31.81 24.60
CA ASP A 250 2.29 -32.00 23.49
C ASP A 250 0.95 -31.25 23.73
N ASP A 251 0.91 -30.31 24.67
CA ASP A 251 -0.25 -29.56 25.15
C ASP A 251 -0.63 -28.34 24.28
N GLY A 252 -0.02 -28.19 23.10
CA GLY A 252 -0.46 -27.21 22.11
C GLY A 252 -0.01 -25.77 22.38
N VAL A 253 1.09 -25.56 23.13
CA VAL A 253 1.70 -24.24 23.32
C VAL A 253 2.05 -23.61 21.97
N ALA A 254 1.53 -22.40 21.70
CA ALA A 254 1.82 -21.64 20.49
C ALA A 254 3.31 -21.41 20.28
N THR A 255 3.87 -22.24 19.40
CA THR A 255 5.27 -22.19 19.02
C THR A 255 5.36 -21.98 17.52
N ARG A 256 5.95 -20.87 17.10
CA ARG A 256 6.30 -20.59 15.71
C ARG A 256 7.77 -20.89 15.48
N THR A 257 8.12 -22.01 14.86
CA THR A 257 9.51 -22.34 14.51
C THR A 257 9.68 -22.45 12.99
N TYR A 258 10.61 -21.67 12.44
CA TYR A 258 11.10 -21.73 11.05
C TYR A 258 12.55 -21.24 11.00
N GLY A 259 13.27 -21.40 9.89
CA GLY A 259 14.67 -20.98 9.85
C GLY A 259 15.36 -21.12 8.52
N TRP A 260 16.69 -21.02 8.57
CA TRP A 260 17.59 -21.16 7.43
C TRP A 260 18.76 -22.07 7.77
N PHE A 261 19.21 -22.86 6.81
CA PHE A 261 20.47 -23.58 6.97
C PHE A 261 21.64 -22.61 6.93
N SER A 262 22.68 -22.91 7.72
CA SER A 262 23.99 -22.33 7.47
C SER A 262 24.42 -22.61 6.04
N LYS A 263 25.01 -21.61 5.39
CA LYS A 263 25.50 -21.72 4.01
C LYS A 263 26.89 -22.33 3.91
N THR A 264 27.52 -22.64 5.05
CA THR A 264 28.87 -23.18 5.14
C THR A 264 28.96 -24.47 5.95
N ASP A 265 28.06 -24.68 6.93
CA ASP A 265 28.01 -25.90 7.74
C ASP A 265 26.67 -26.64 7.51
N PRO A 266 26.68 -27.85 6.91
CA PRO A 266 25.45 -28.60 6.63
C PRO A 266 24.70 -29.08 7.89
N ASN A 267 25.30 -28.97 9.08
CA ASN A 267 24.71 -29.39 10.36
C ASN A 267 24.16 -28.22 11.19
N ILE A 268 24.31 -26.97 10.77
CA ILE A 268 23.83 -25.81 11.52
C ILE A 268 22.57 -25.24 10.87
N ILE A 269 21.57 -24.93 11.70
CA ILE A 269 20.33 -24.25 11.32
C ILE A 269 20.14 -23.04 12.24
N TYR A 270 19.89 -21.87 11.65
CA TYR A 270 19.45 -20.69 12.40
C TYR A 270 17.92 -20.67 12.41
N LEU A 271 17.34 -20.96 13.57
CA LEU A 271 15.89 -20.99 13.77
C LEU A 271 15.41 -19.66 14.36
N THR A 272 14.29 -19.16 13.86
CA THR A 272 13.46 -18.17 14.52
C THR A 272 12.35 -18.90 15.27
N THR A 273 12.30 -18.77 16.59
CA THR A 273 11.33 -19.45 17.45
C THR A 273 10.93 -18.64 18.69
N ASN A 274 9.66 -18.70 19.09
CA ASN A 274 9.15 -18.20 20.38
C ASN A 274 8.99 -19.33 21.42
N TRP A 275 9.64 -20.48 21.21
CA TRP A 275 9.59 -21.60 22.16
C TRP A 275 10.12 -21.19 23.55
N MET A 276 11.18 -20.39 23.61
CA MET A 276 11.86 -20.02 24.86
C MET A 276 11.36 -18.73 25.51
N SER A 277 10.53 -17.92 24.82
CA SER A 277 10.11 -16.62 25.32
C SER A 277 8.74 -16.19 24.79
N GLU A 278 8.23 -15.03 25.20
CA GLU A 278 7.01 -14.44 24.62
C GLU A 278 7.19 -14.02 23.16
N PHE A 279 8.43 -13.71 22.77
CA PHE A 279 8.76 -13.19 21.45
C PHE A 279 9.48 -14.22 20.60
N ASN A 280 9.33 -14.11 19.28
CA ASN A 280 10.21 -14.84 18.37
C ASN A 280 11.65 -14.40 18.61
N SER A 281 12.54 -15.36 18.83
CA SER A 281 13.96 -15.16 19.04
C SER A 281 14.75 -16.00 18.05
N VAL A 282 15.96 -15.56 17.73
CA VAL A 282 16.86 -16.33 16.87
C VAL A 282 17.70 -17.25 17.75
N VAL A 283 17.83 -18.50 17.35
CA VAL A 283 18.67 -19.52 17.99
C VAL A 283 19.45 -20.29 16.93
N GLU A 284 20.61 -20.80 17.30
CA GLU A 284 21.38 -21.74 16.49
C GLU A 284 21.04 -23.16 16.96
N TYR A 285 20.78 -24.06 16.01
CA TYR A 285 20.45 -25.45 16.24
C TYR A 285 21.44 -26.35 15.50
N HIS A 286 22.06 -27.26 16.24
CA HIS A 286 22.99 -28.23 15.68
C HIS A 286 22.28 -29.57 15.40
N LEU A 287 22.22 -29.95 14.13
CA LEU A 287 21.44 -31.07 13.61
C LEU A 287 21.76 -32.43 14.25
N ILE A 288 23.05 -32.76 14.39
CA ILE A 288 23.47 -34.07 14.93
C ILE A 288 23.34 -34.11 16.45
N SER A 289 23.97 -33.16 17.15
CA SER A 289 24.00 -33.13 18.62
C SER A 289 22.68 -32.68 19.26
N LYS A 290 21.76 -32.13 18.48
CA LYS A 290 20.48 -31.54 18.93
C LYS A 290 20.63 -30.39 19.93
N LYS A 291 21.84 -29.83 20.06
CA LYS A 291 22.12 -28.68 20.93
C LYS A 291 21.53 -27.41 20.35
N ILE A 292 21.04 -26.54 21.23
CA ILE A 292 20.49 -25.23 20.91
C ILE A 292 21.34 -24.17 21.61
N LYS A 293 21.77 -23.14 20.87
CA LYS A 293 22.44 -21.96 21.40
C LYS A 293 21.52 -20.74 21.19
N PRO A 294 21.00 -20.11 22.27
CA PRO A 294 20.20 -18.91 22.13
C PRO A 294 21.04 -17.75 21.59
N ILE A 295 20.53 -17.02 20.59
CA ILE A 295 21.19 -15.83 20.05
C ILE A 295 20.49 -14.57 20.54
N THR A 296 19.18 -14.45 20.31
CA THR A 296 18.41 -13.25 20.69
C THR A 296 17.36 -13.43 21.78
N THR A 297 17.44 -14.55 22.50
CA THR A 297 16.38 -14.95 23.42
C THR A 297 16.44 -14.13 24.70
N PRO A 298 15.39 -13.37 25.05
CA PRO A 298 15.38 -12.56 26.27
C PRO A 298 15.22 -13.43 27.53
N GLY A 299 15.90 -13.04 28.62
CA GLY A 299 15.79 -13.70 29.92
C GLY A 299 16.38 -15.12 29.99
N VAL A 300 17.15 -15.54 28.97
CA VAL A 300 17.76 -16.87 28.91
C VAL A 300 19.27 -16.77 29.04
N SER A 301 19.82 -17.47 30.04
CA SER A 301 21.26 -17.53 30.27
C SER A 301 22.02 -18.06 29.04
N GLY A 302 23.09 -17.37 28.65
CA GLY A 302 23.92 -17.71 27.49
C GLY A 302 23.40 -17.16 26.15
N SER A 303 22.33 -16.38 26.16
CA SER A 303 21.88 -15.61 24.98
C SER A 303 22.93 -14.55 24.61
N LEU A 304 23.31 -14.47 23.33
CA LEU A 304 24.36 -13.57 22.87
C LEU A 304 23.95 -12.09 22.92
N LEU A 305 22.68 -11.78 22.62
CA LEU A 305 22.10 -10.44 22.69
C LEU A 305 20.60 -10.54 22.99
N GLU A 306 20.17 -10.25 24.22
CA GLU A 306 18.75 -10.27 24.55
C GLU A 306 17.96 -9.18 23.82
N ILE A 307 16.91 -9.58 23.08
CA ILE A 307 15.98 -8.65 22.40
C ILE A 307 14.55 -8.94 22.88
N ASN A 308 13.95 -7.99 23.60
CA ASN A 308 12.59 -8.07 24.12
C ASN A 308 11.52 -7.74 23.05
N TRP A 309 11.71 -8.21 21.82
CA TRP A 309 10.85 -7.94 20.67
C TRP A 309 10.96 -9.06 19.62
N PRO A 310 9.90 -9.35 18.83
CA PRO A 310 9.95 -10.40 17.83
C PRO A 310 11.06 -10.15 16.80
N CYS A 311 11.92 -11.14 16.65
CA CYS A 311 12.98 -11.17 15.67
C CYS A 311 12.61 -12.06 14.48
N THR A 312 13.14 -11.70 13.33
CA THR A 312 13.31 -12.56 12.15
C THR A 312 14.76 -12.48 11.72
N SER A 313 15.25 -13.41 10.92
CA SER A 313 16.61 -13.31 10.40
C SER A 313 16.74 -13.63 8.91
N ILE A 314 17.96 -13.65 8.39
CA ILE A 314 18.34 -14.24 7.11
C ILE A 314 19.85 -14.49 7.18
N VAL A 315 20.32 -15.54 6.51
CA VAL A 315 21.71 -15.98 6.61
C VAL A 315 22.44 -15.90 5.27
N SER A 316 23.62 -15.27 5.27
CA SER A 316 24.63 -15.33 4.20
C SER A 316 25.74 -16.31 4.60
N LYS A 317 26.79 -16.47 3.78
CA LYS A 317 27.91 -17.38 4.13
C LYS A 317 28.71 -16.90 5.35
N LYS A 318 28.70 -15.59 5.65
CA LYS A 318 29.51 -14.98 6.74
C LYS A 318 28.69 -14.25 7.80
N ARG A 319 27.43 -13.95 7.52
CA ARG A 319 26.60 -13.07 8.34
C ARG A 319 25.22 -13.67 8.60
N LEU A 320 24.71 -13.44 9.79
CA LEU A 320 23.29 -13.57 10.12
C LEU A 320 22.74 -12.17 10.34
N ILE A 321 21.80 -11.75 9.50
CA ILE A 321 21.12 -10.46 9.66
C ILE A 321 19.85 -10.71 10.45
N ILE A 322 19.60 -9.92 11.49
CA ILE A 322 18.47 -10.03 12.40
C ILE A 322 17.65 -8.75 12.31
N ASN A 323 16.35 -8.88 12.05
CA ASN A 323 15.40 -7.77 12.05
C ASN A 323 14.45 -7.92 13.24
N ALA A 324 14.57 -7.02 14.22
CA ALA A 324 13.69 -6.92 15.36
C ALA A 324 12.54 -5.94 15.07
N ASN A 325 11.33 -6.35 15.43
CA ASN A 325 10.12 -5.53 15.33
C ASN A 325 9.85 -4.86 16.68
N VAL A 326 10.39 -3.66 16.86
CA VAL A 326 10.29 -2.87 18.09
C VAL A 326 9.11 -1.93 17.97
N ASP A 327 8.01 -2.27 18.64
CA ASP A 327 6.80 -1.42 18.66
C ASP A 327 6.25 -1.06 17.27
N GLY A 328 6.40 -1.98 16.32
CA GLY A 328 6.01 -1.78 14.93
C GLY A 328 7.09 -1.16 14.06
N TYR A 329 8.28 -0.84 14.56
CA TYR A 329 9.43 -0.32 13.80
C TYR A 329 10.52 -1.38 13.61
N ASN A 330 11.27 -1.33 12.51
CA ASN A 330 12.38 -2.24 12.29
C ASN A 330 13.67 -1.74 12.94
N VAL A 331 14.35 -2.63 13.66
CA VAL A 331 15.72 -2.43 14.16
C VAL A 331 16.58 -3.59 13.66
N LEU A 332 17.63 -3.27 12.91
CA LEU A 332 18.51 -4.25 12.28
C LEU A 332 19.76 -4.51 13.12
N TYR A 333 20.18 -5.77 13.14
CA TYR A 333 21.44 -6.24 13.68
C TYR A 333 22.12 -7.17 12.67
N GLN A 334 23.44 -7.30 12.76
CA GLN A 334 24.20 -8.35 12.09
C GLN A 334 25.05 -9.10 13.10
N MET A 335 25.18 -10.42 12.89
CA MET A 335 26.13 -11.28 13.59
C MET A 335 27.17 -11.78 12.59
N ASN A 336 28.45 -11.66 12.94
CA ASN A 336 29.52 -12.38 12.25
C ASN A 336 29.48 -13.86 12.66
N LEU A 337 29.35 -14.77 11.69
CA LEU A 337 29.20 -16.20 11.98
C LEU A 337 30.49 -16.89 12.45
N GLU A 338 31.66 -16.28 12.22
CA GLU A 338 32.94 -16.80 12.69
C GLU A 338 33.27 -16.32 14.10
N THR A 339 33.04 -15.04 14.39
CA THR A 339 33.40 -14.43 15.68
C THR A 339 32.25 -14.38 16.68
N GLU A 340 31.03 -14.68 16.23
CA GLU A 340 29.77 -14.54 16.97
C GLU A 340 29.48 -13.12 17.48
N LYS A 341 30.25 -12.12 17.03
CA LYS A 341 30.04 -10.72 17.41
C LYS A 341 28.76 -10.20 16.76
N ILE A 342 27.86 -9.64 17.58
CA ILE A 342 26.61 -9.00 17.15
C ILE A 342 26.74 -7.49 17.25
N GLU A 343 26.33 -6.79 16.19
CA GLU A 343 26.35 -5.32 16.10
C GLU A 343 25.02 -4.81 15.55
N LYS A 344 24.55 -3.68 16.09
CA LYS A 344 23.39 -2.97 15.54
C LYS A 344 23.78 -2.28 14.23
N ILE A 345 22.91 -2.36 13.23
CA ILE A 345 23.07 -1.64 11.97
C ILE A 345 22.31 -0.32 12.11
N GLU A 346 23.04 0.79 12.21
CA GLU A 346 22.44 2.11 12.26
C GLU A 346 21.91 2.51 10.88
N ILE A 347 20.59 2.63 10.77
CA ILE A 347 19.92 3.12 9.57
C ILE A 347 19.87 4.65 9.66
N PRO A 348 20.44 5.39 8.69
CA PRO A 348 20.38 6.85 8.67
C PRO A 348 18.93 7.38 8.77
N GLU A 349 18.73 8.45 9.53
CA GLU A 349 17.38 9.01 9.81
C GLU A 349 16.63 9.42 8.54
N ASP A 350 17.35 9.90 7.53
CA ASP A 350 16.79 10.34 6.25
C ASP A 350 16.27 9.19 5.37
N ILE A 351 16.70 7.96 5.66
CA ILE A 351 16.23 6.74 4.97
C ILE A 351 15.45 5.80 5.89
N ALA A 352 15.27 6.14 7.16
CA ALA A 352 14.58 5.29 8.13
C ALA A 352 13.12 5.03 7.70
N GLY A 353 12.68 3.79 7.90
CA GLY A 353 11.36 3.35 7.45
C GLY A 353 11.12 1.88 7.73
N GLN A 354 10.11 1.32 7.06
CA GLN A 354 9.74 -0.08 7.14
C GLN A 354 10.48 -0.89 6.09
N ILE A 355 11.13 -1.95 6.52
CA ILE A 355 11.81 -2.90 5.64
C ILE A 355 10.78 -3.89 5.15
N SER A 356 10.27 -3.68 3.93
CA SER A 356 9.28 -4.57 3.32
C SER A 356 9.89 -5.77 2.61
N SER A 357 11.19 -5.73 2.33
CA SER A 357 11.96 -6.86 1.80
C SER A 357 13.43 -6.77 2.26
N LEU A 358 14.00 -7.92 2.58
CA LEU A 358 15.41 -8.11 2.90
C LEU A 358 15.90 -9.40 2.22
N SER A 359 16.99 -9.29 1.48
CA SER A 359 17.67 -10.41 0.82
C SER A 359 19.18 -10.26 0.92
N VAL A 360 19.90 -11.37 0.92
CA VAL A 360 21.37 -11.41 0.93
C VAL A 360 21.91 -11.86 -0.42
N SER A 361 23.07 -11.36 -0.82
CA SER A 361 23.71 -11.79 -2.05
C SER A 361 24.22 -13.24 -1.92
N PRO A 362 23.95 -14.12 -2.91
CA PRO A 362 24.44 -15.49 -2.89
C PRO A 362 25.96 -15.60 -3.18
N VAL A 363 26.54 -14.54 -3.75
CA VAL A 363 27.96 -14.49 -4.17
C VAL A 363 28.80 -13.67 -3.21
N ASP A 364 28.34 -12.48 -2.85
CA ASP A 364 29.05 -11.57 -1.94
C ASP A 364 28.38 -11.57 -0.56
N SER A 365 29.06 -12.15 0.42
CA SER A 365 28.49 -12.32 1.76
C SER A 365 28.36 -11.03 2.55
N ASP A 366 28.98 -9.94 2.07
CA ASP A 366 28.97 -8.62 2.68
C ASP A 366 27.93 -7.68 2.05
N ILE A 367 27.09 -8.19 1.12
CA ILE A 367 26.03 -7.42 0.47
C ILE A 367 24.65 -7.96 0.81
N ALA A 368 23.78 -7.05 1.25
CA ALA A 368 22.34 -7.27 1.41
C ALA A 368 21.54 -6.22 0.62
N ILE A 369 20.35 -6.58 0.17
CA ILE A 369 19.40 -5.66 -0.47
C ILE A 369 18.20 -5.48 0.44
N LEU A 370 17.82 -4.23 0.61
CA LEU A 370 16.69 -3.79 1.42
C LEU A 370 15.72 -3.02 0.53
N VAL A 371 14.42 -3.24 0.73
CA VAL A 371 13.39 -2.30 0.27
C VAL A 371 12.88 -1.58 1.51
N ILE A 372 13.16 -0.28 1.59
CA ILE A 372 12.75 0.56 2.72
C ILE A 372 11.62 1.48 2.27
N GLU A 373 10.43 1.21 2.79
CA GLU A 373 9.21 1.98 2.60
C GLU A 373 9.07 3.03 3.70
N SER A 374 8.45 4.16 3.37
CA SER A 374 8.03 5.13 4.36
C SER A 374 6.56 5.45 4.18
N VAL A 375 5.95 6.15 5.12
CA VAL A 375 4.56 6.60 5.00
C VAL A 375 4.29 7.49 3.76
N SER A 376 5.33 7.99 3.10
CA SER A 376 5.27 8.79 1.86
C SER A 376 5.82 8.12 0.61
N SER A 377 6.62 7.07 0.74
CA SER A 377 7.35 6.47 -0.37
C SER A 377 7.04 4.98 -0.49
N PRO A 378 6.66 4.47 -1.69
CA PRO A 378 6.37 3.06 -1.94
C PRO A 378 7.56 2.10 -1.81
N GLY A 379 8.70 2.57 -1.32
CA GLY A 379 9.91 1.78 -1.15
C GLY A 379 11.03 2.31 -2.02
N ILE A 380 12.17 2.60 -1.40
CA ILE A 380 13.45 2.79 -2.09
C ILE A 380 14.26 1.52 -1.88
N ILE A 381 14.90 1.04 -2.94
CA ILE A 381 15.79 -0.11 -2.84
C ILE A 381 17.19 0.38 -2.47
N TYR A 382 17.75 -0.20 -1.42
CA TYR A 382 19.10 0.06 -0.96
C TYR A 382 19.95 -1.20 -1.04
N GLN A 383 21.17 -1.04 -1.54
CA GLN A 383 22.25 -1.95 -1.28
C GLN A 383 22.87 -1.59 0.07
N LEU A 384 22.89 -2.54 0.99
CA LEU A 384 23.59 -2.46 2.26
C LEU A 384 24.90 -3.23 2.16
N ASN A 385 26.03 -2.53 2.29
CA ASN A 385 27.32 -3.17 2.55
C ASN A 385 27.42 -3.44 4.06
N LEU A 386 27.43 -4.71 4.44
CA LEU A 386 27.41 -5.17 5.83
C LEU A 386 28.74 -4.94 6.56
N ASP A 387 29.86 -4.96 5.84
CA ASP A 387 31.19 -4.71 6.44
C ASP A 387 31.39 -3.24 6.79
N LYS A 388 31.08 -2.34 5.84
CA LYS A 388 31.22 -0.88 6.00
C LYS A 388 30.01 -0.21 6.62
N VAL A 389 28.88 -0.93 6.71
CA VAL A 389 27.57 -0.41 7.12
C VAL A 389 27.17 0.83 6.32
N THR A 390 27.22 0.71 4.99
CA THR A 390 26.84 1.80 4.08
C THR A 390 25.64 1.43 3.22
N PHE A 391 24.73 2.38 3.06
CA PHE A 391 23.52 2.25 2.26
C PHE A 391 23.68 3.02 0.96
N LYS A 392 23.59 2.32 -0.17
CA LYS A 392 23.59 2.94 -1.50
C LYS A 392 22.20 2.73 -2.12
N PRO A 393 21.42 3.80 -2.37
CA PRO A 393 20.15 3.66 -3.07
C PRO A 393 20.41 3.23 -4.52
N TYR A 394 19.61 2.30 -5.02
CA TYR A 394 19.52 2.10 -6.46
C TYR A 394 18.66 3.19 -7.06
N GLN A 395 19.11 3.79 -8.16
CA GLN A 395 18.32 4.73 -8.97
C GLN A 395 17.24 3.95 -9.74
N VAL A 396 16.29 3.35 -9.03
CA VAL A 396 15.05 2.81 -9.61
C VAL A 396 14.01 3.88 -9.48
N ALA A 397 13.13 4.01 -10.47
CA ALA A 397 12.05 4.99 -10.56
C ALA A 397 11.45 5.38 -9.20
N LEU A 398 12.11 6.34 -8.54
CA LEU A 398 11.68 6.85 -7.25
C LEU A 398 10.33 7.48 -7.51
N ALA A 399 9.32 7.08 -6.75
CA ALA A 399 8.08 7.83 -6.76
C ALA A 399 8.44 9.29 -6.48
N ALA A 400 7.91 10.20 -7.29
CA ALA A 400 8.12 11.63 -7.06
C ALA A 400 7.78 11.91 -5.60
N GLN A 401 8.68 12.61 -4.90
CA GLN A 401 8.42 13.02 -3.53
C GLN A 401 7.06 13.74 -3.50
N PRO A 402 6.20 13.44 -2.50
CA PRO A 402 4.90 14.07 -2.45
C PRO A 402 5.06 15.59 -2.43
N SER A 403 4.26 16.29 -3.25
CA SER A 403 4.29 17.76 -3.29
C SER A 403 3.68 18.43 -2.05
N HIS A 404 3.25 17.62 -1.08
CA HIS A 404 2.65 18.03 0.18
C HIS A 404 3.46 17.42 1.33
N PRO A 405 3.51 18.07 2.51
CA PRO A 405 4.18 17.47 3.65
C PRO A 405 3.52 16.15 4.04
N VAL A 406 4.28 15.29 4.71
CA VAL A 406 3.91 13.92 4.98
C VAL A 406 3.49 13.79 6.44
N ALA A 407 2.35 13.15 6.70
CA ALA A 407 1.93 12.85 8.04
C ALA A 407 2.71 11.63 8.54
N VAL A 408 3.71 11.87 9.38
CA VAL A 408 4.42 10.84 10.13
C VAL A 408 3.59 10.52 11.38
N PRO A 409 3.27 9.25 11.66
CA PRO A 409 2.45 8.90 12.80
C PRO A 409 3.24 8.98 14.10
N LYS A 410 2.49 9.14 15.18
CA LYS A 410 2.99 8.99 16.54
C LYS A 410 2.41 7.74 17.17
N LEU A 411 3.25 6.99 17.88
CA LEU A 411 2.80 5.85 18.66
C LEU A 411 2.27 6.34 20.01
N ILE A 412 1.07 5.92 20.36
CA ILE A 412 0.45 6.09 21.68
C ILE A 412 0.11 4.72 22.27
N ARG A 413 -0.27 4.69 23.54
CA ARG A 413 -0.92 3.54 24.17
C ARG A 413 -2.18 4.01 24.90
N TYR A 414 -3.20 3.15 24.92
CA TYR A 414 -4.38 3.36 25.73
C TYR A 414 -4.74 2.06 26.46
N THR A 415 -5.25 2.20 27.68
CA THR A 415 -5.66 1.08 28.51
C THR A 415 -7.02 0.54 28.06
N SER A 416 -7.08 -0.77 27.81
CA SER A 416 -8.33 -1.46 27.47
C SER A 416 -9.16 -1.82 28.70
N PHE A 417 -10.35 -2.38 28.48
CA PHE A 417 -11.35 -2.72 29.49
C PHE A 417 -10.85 -3.66 30.61
N ASP A 418 -9.77 -4.40 30.38
CA ASP A 418 -9.14 -5.35 31.30
C ASP A 418 -7.73 -4.92 31.76
N GLY A 419 -7.32 -3.69 31.48
CA GLY A 419 -6.01 -3.18 31.84
C GLY A 419 -4.90 -3.47 30.82
N LEU A 420 -5.21 -4.17 29.71
CA LEU A 420 -4.23 -4.40 28.65
C LEU A 420 -3.92 -3.08 27.91
N GLU A 421 -2.64 -2.76 27.74
CA GLU A 421 -2.20 -1.58 26.99
C GLU A 421 -2.20 -1.85 25.49
N ILE A 422 -3.00 -1.09 24.74
CA ILE A 422 -3.14 -1.22 23.29
C ILE A 422 -2.33 -0.14 22.58
N PRO A 423 -1.29 -0.51 21.79
CA PRO A 423 -0.53 0.44 20.99
C PRO A 423 -1.34 0.93 19.78
N ALA A 424 -1.24 2.22 19.46
CA ALA A 424 -1.91 2.79 18.30
C ALA A 424 -1.07 3.88 17.61
N PHE A 425 -1.11 3.89 16.28
CA PHE A 425 -0.47 4.92 15.47
C PHE A 425 -1.47 6.05 15.15
N VAL A 426 -1.15 7.26 15.57
CA VAL A 426 -1.94 8.48 15.33
C VAL A 426 -1.32 9.30 14.21
N TYR A 427 -2.06 9.46 13.12
CA TYR A 427 -1.70 10.32 11.99
C TYR A 427 -2.48 11.64 12.09
N LEU A 428 -1.75 12.75 12.11
CA LEU A 428 -2.31 14.09 12.11
C LEU A 428 -1.99 14.83 10.81
N PRO A 429 -2.89 15.74 10.38
CA PRO A 429 -2.60 16.62 9.25
C PRO A 429 -1.31 17.41 9.49
N SER A 430 -0.42 17.39 8.51
CA SER A 430 0.96 17.87 8.68
C SER A 430 1.07 19.34 9.07
N GLN A 431 0.05 20.15 8.80
CA GLN A 431 0.00 21.55 9.20
C GLN A 431 0.00 21.76 10.72
N TYR A 432 -0.29 20.72 11.51
CA TYR A 432 -0.43 20.85 12.96
C TYR A 432 0.89 20.63 13.75
N GLN A 433 1.99 20.23 13.09
CA GLN A 433 3.35 20.07 13.66
C GLN A 433 3.40 19.79 15.18
N VAL A 434 2.70 18.74 15.62
CA VAL A 434 2.55 18.45 17.05
C VAL A 434 3.78 17.72 17.54
N GLN A 435 4.36 18.09 18.68
CA GLN A 435 5.39 17.28 19.37
C GLN A 435 4.80 16.49 20.54
N ASP A 436 3.99 17.15 21.35
CA ASP A 436 3.26 16.55 22.48
C ASP A 436 1.77 16.41 22.15
N LEU A 437 1.27 15.18 22.07
CA LEU A 437 -0.15 14.92 21.78
C LEU A 437 -1.06 15.20 22.97
N GLU A 438 -0.59 14.99 24.20
CA GLU A 438 -1.42 15.06 25.41
C GLU A 438 -1.87 16.49 25.68
N ASN A 439 -0.98 17.45 25.44
CA ASN A 439 -1.25 18.87 25.64
C ASN A 439 -1.72 19.59 24.37
N PHE A 440 -1.88 18.88 23.25
CA PHE A 440 -2.28 19.49 21.98
C PHE A 440 -3.76 19.90 22.00
N LYS A 441 -4.04 21.12 21.54
CA LYS A 441 -5.40 21.68 21.47
C LYS A 441 -5.64 22.34 20.12
N LEU A 442 -6.87 22.22 19.64
CA LEU A 442 -7.36 22.87 18.43
C LEU A 442 -8.69 23.55 18.72
N ASP A 443 -8.87 24.75 18.19
CA ASP A 443 -10.16 25.45 18.25
C ASP A 443 -11.25 24.68 17.50
N GLU A 444 -10.91 24.17 16.30
CA GLU A 444 -11.77 23.25 15.54
C GLU A 444 -11.25 21.81 15.69
N LYS A 445 -12.01 20.98 16.40
CA LYS A 445 -11.69 19.57 16.60
C LYS A 445 -11.70 18.78 15.29
N LEU A 446 -10.80 17.81 15.15
CA LEU A 446 -10.66 17.00 13.95
C LEU A 446 -11.62 15.79 13.96
N PRO A 447 -12.32 15.48 12.85
CA PRO A 447 -12.94 14.17 12.68
C PRO A 447 -11.91 13.04 12.78
N VAL A 448 -12.34 11.87 13.22
CA VAL A 448 -11.48 10.70 13.44
C VAL A 448 -11.87 9.57 12.52
N VAL A 449 -10.87 8.88 11.98
CA VAL A 449 -11.01 7.57 11.35
C VAL A 449 -10.22 6.57 12.18
N ILE A 450 -10.90 5.59 12.77
CA ILE A 450 -10.25 4.46 13.42
C ILE A 450 -10.02 3.40 12.35
N PHE A 451 -8.76 3.12 12.04
CA PHE A 451 -8.37 2.11 11.07
C PHE A 451 -7.97 0.79 11.74
N MET A 452 -8.72 -0.27 11.48
CA MET A 452 -8.45 -1.62 11.99
C MET A 452 -7.81 -2.48 10.88
N HIS A 453 -6.63 -3.04 11.16
CA HIS A 453 -5.91 -3.88 10.21
C HIS A 453 -6.56 -5.27 10.00
N GLY A 454 -6.17 -5.95 8.92
CA GLY A 454 -6.70 -7.27 8.56
C GLY A 454 -5.82 -8.43 9.01
N GLY A 455 -6.45 -9.57 9.33
CA GLY A 455 -5.86 -10.69 10.07
C GLY A 455 -5.58 -10.26 11.51
N PRO A 456 -6.21 -10.82 12.55
CA PRO A 456 -5.79 -10.47 13.90
C PRO A 456 -4.29 -10.75 14.02
N ALA A 457 -3.82 -11.92 13.57
CA ALA A 457 -2.40 -12.27 13.45
C ALA A 457 -1.63 -11.52 12.32
N SER A 458 -1.73 -10.19 12.30
CA SER A 458 -0.94 -9.21 11.54
C SER A 458 -0.75 -7.97 12.42
N GLN A 459 -0.12 -6.92 11.91
CA GLN A 459 -0.05 -5.63 12.60
C GLN A 459 -0.14 -4.47 11.61
N HIS A 460 -0.58 -3.31 12.09
CA HIS A 460 -0.34 -2.02 11.48
C HIS A 460 1.09 -1.55 11.80
N VAL A 461 1.78 -1.07 10.77
CA VAL A 461 3.10 -0.43 10.85
C VAL A 461 3.08 0.87 10.06
N PRO A 462 3.98 1.83 10.36
CA PRO A 462 4.13 3.07 9.61
C PRO A 462 4.81 2.85 8.25
N SER A 463 4.24 2.00 7.39
CA SER A 463 4.70 1.76 6.02
C SER A 463 3.88 2.56 4.99
N TYR A 464 4.30 2.47 3.72
CA TYR A 464 3.52 2.98 2.63
C TYR A 464 2.28 2.12 2.40
N ASN A 465 1.09 2.71 2.45
CA ASN A 465 -0.14 2.01 2.12
C ASN A 465 -0.89 2.70 0.98
N PRO A 466 -0.64 2.31 -0.29
CA PRO A 466 -1.25 2.95 -1.44
C PRO A 466 -2.75 2.68 -1.54
N ARG A 467 -3.25 1.65 -0.84
CA ARG A 467 -4.63 1.17 -0.93
C ARG A 467 -5.56 1.83 0.09
N LEU A 468 -5.00 2.38 1.17
CA LEU A 468 -5.78 3.01 2.23
C LEU A 468 -5.78 4.54 2.19
N TYR A 469 -4.94 5.14 1.34
CA TYR A 469 -4.95 6.58 1.05
C TYR A 469 -4.85 7.46 2.31
N PHE A 470 -4.12 7.00 3.34
CA PHE A 470 -4.00 7.69 4.63
C PHE A 470 -3.55 9.14 4.46
N GLN A 471 -2.46 9.38 3.71
CA GLN A 471 -1.95 10.72 3.45
C GLN A 471 -3.00 11.62 2.77
N TYR A 472 -3.80 11.06 1.86
CA TYR A 472 -4.88 11.81 1.23
C TYR A 472 -5.98 12.16 2.24
N MET A 473 -6.42 11.22 3.05
CA MET A 473 -7.47 11.45 4.06
C MET A 473 -7.00 12.49 5.07
N VAL A 474 -5.81 12.30 5.61
CA VAL A 474 -5.19 13.18 6.60
C VAL A 474 -5.05 14.60 6.05
N HIS A 475 -4.43 14.81 4.89
CA HIS A 475 -4.18 16.18 4.40
C HIS A 475 -5.36 16.81 3.65
N THR A 476 -6.07 16.04 2.83
CA THR A 476 -7.12 16.60 1.95
C THR A 476 -8.49 16.61 2.61
N LEU A 477 -8.79 15.61 3.44
CA LEU A 477 -10.06 15.57 4.18
C LEU A 477 -9.95 16.21 5.57
N ASN A 478 -8.73 16.54 6.01
CA ASN A 478 -8.44 17.13 7.31
C ASN A 478 -9.00 16.28 8.47
N VAL A 479 -8.68 14.98 8.45
CA VAL A 479 -9.10 14.02 9.49
C VAL A 479 -7.88 13.47 10.22
N CYS A 480 -8.05 13.10 11.48
CA CYS A 480 -7.09 12.27 12.20
C CYS A 480 -7.35 10.80 11.86
N ILE A 481 -6.29 10.02 11.67
CA ILE A 481 -6.39 8.56 11.60
C ILE A 481 -5.74 7.96 12.84
N ILE A 482 -6.44 7.08 13.54
CA ILE A 482 -5.89 6.27 14.63
C ILE A 482 -5.91 4.81 14.18
N ALA A 483 -4.74 4.18 14.11
CA ALA A 483 -4.59 2.79 13.71
C ALA A 483 -4.09 1.95 14.90
N PRO A 484 -5.01 1.41 15.74
CA PRO A 484 -4.65 0.54 16.83
C PRO A 484 -4.18 -0.83 16.34
N ASN A 485 -3.16 -1.36 16.99
CA ASN A 485 -2.82 -2.78 16.97
C ASN A 485 -3.57 -3.45 18.13
N VAL A 486 -4.86 -3.70 17.92
CA VAL A 486 -5.75 -4.35 18.90
C VAL A 486 -5.21 -5.70 19.36
N ARG A 487 -5.68 -6.21 20.50
CA ARG A 487 -5.31 -7.57 20.92
C ARG A 487 -5.61 -8.58 19.80
N GLY A 488 -4.77 -9.60 19.66
CA GLY A 488 -4.71 -10.43 18.46
C GLY A 488 -3.58 -10.06 17.51
N SER A 489 -3.11 -8.80 17.50
CA SER A 489 -2.00 -8.35 16.64
C SER A 489 -0.70 -9.12 16.88
N THR A 490 0.07 -9.32 15.81
CA THR A 490 1.49 -9.71 15.91
C THR A 490 2.33 -8.54 16.42
N GLY A 491 3.58 -8.80 16.81
CA GLY A 491 4.54 -7.76 17.23
C GLY A 491 4.71 -7.64 18.74
N TYR A 492 3.73 -8.09 19.52
CA TYR A 492 3.64 -7.85 20.97
C TYR A 492 3.68 -9.12 21.82
N GLY A 493 4.12 -10.23 21.23
CA GLY A 493 4.28 -11.52 21.92
C GLY A 493 3.14 -12.50 21.65
N LYS A 494 3.35 -13.77 21.99
CA LYS A 494 2.36 -14.84 21.76
C LYS A 494 1.09 -14.65 22.58
N ALA A 495 1.20 -14.25 23.85
CA ALA A 495 0.03 -14.00 24.69
C ALA A 495 -0.86 -12.88 24.13
N TYR A 496 -0.25 -11.80 23.61
CA TYR A 496 -0.99 -10.70 22.99
C TYR A 496 -1.70 -11.14 21.69
N MET A 497 -1.04 -11.98 20.89
CA MET A 497 -1.58 -12.49 19.63
C MET A 497 -2.74 -13.50 19.84
N GLU A 498 -2.74 -14.26 20.93
CA GLU A 498 -3.82 -15.22 21.26
C GLU A 498 -4.98 -14.58 22.05
N ALA A 499 -4.85 -13.30 22.42
CA ALA A 499 -5.79 -12.62 23.29
C ALA A 499 -7.17 -12.34 22.66
N ASP A 500 -7.36 -12.62 21.36
CA ASP A 500 -8.67 -12.58 20.69
C ASP A 500 -9.11 -13.93 20.10
N ASP A 501 -8.43 -15.02 20.41
CA ASP A 501 -8.73 -16.33 19.82
C ASP A 501 -10.00 -16.99 20.39
N GLY A 502 -10.73 -17.70 19.52
CA GLY A 502 -11.97 -18.41 19.85
C GLY A 502 -12.99 -17.55 20.61
N MET A 503 -13.31 -17.95 21.84
CA MET A 503 -14.32 -17.29 22.67
C MET A 503 -13.95 -15.85 23.09
N LYS A 504 -12.70 -15.42 22.88
CA LYS A 504 -12.21 -14.06 23.19
C LYS A 504 -12.38 -13.09 22.01
N ARG A 505 -12.97 -13.52 20.89
CA ARG A 505 -13.04 -12.77 19.64
C ARG A 505 -13.68 -11.37 19.73
N GLU A 506 -14.56 -11.13 20.70
CA GLU A 506 -15.16 -9.80 20.93
C GLU A 506 -14.27 -8.88 21.77
N ASP A 507 -13.20 -9.37 22.40
CA ASP A 507 -12.36 -8.55 23.27
C ASP A 507 -11.55 -7.51 22.45
N SER A 508 -11.19 -7.83 21.21
CA SER A 508 -10.63 -6.84 20.27
C SER A 508 -11.63 -5.73 19.91
N VAL A 509 -12.94 -6.02 19.91
CA VAL A 509 -14.00 -5.01 19.72
C VAL A 509 -14.09 -4.11 20.94
N LYS A 510 -13.95 -4.66 22.14
CA LYS A 510 -13.90 -3.90 23.39
C LYS A 510 -12.66 -2.99 23.48
N ASP A 511 -11.52 -3.39 22.90
CA ASP A 511 -10.36 -2.48 22.75
C ASP A 511 -10.77 -1.20 22.01
N ILE A 512 -11.57 -1.30 20.95
CA ILE A 512 -12.08 -0.13 20.24
C ILE A 512 -13.05 0.67 21.11
N GLY A 513 -13.88 0.02 21.93
CA GLY A 513 -14.69 0.69 22.94
C GLY A 513 -13.86 1.58 23.88
N SER A 514 -12.78 1.04 24.42
CA SER A 514 -11.82 1.79 25.26
C SER A 514 -11.09 2.89 24.49
N LEU A 515 -10.80 2.71 23.19
CA LEU A 515 -10.25 3.77 22.35
C LEU A 515 -11.24 4.93 22.19
N LEU A 516 -12.54 4.65 22.03
CA LEU A 516 -13.56 5.71 21.96
C LEU A 516 -13.60 6.52 23.25
N ASP A 517 -13.50 5.86 24.41
CA ASP A 517 -13.40 6.52 25.72
C ASP A 517 -12.14 7.38 25.81
N HIS A 518 -10.99 6.84 25.39
CA HIS A 518 -9.72 7.56 25.40
C HIS A 518 -9.73 8.79 24.49
N ILE A 519 -10.35 8.70 23.30
CA ILE A 519 -10.52 9.86 22.40
C ILE A 519 -11.33 10.95 23.12
N GLU A 520 -12.41 10.57 23.79
CA GLU A 520 -13.31 11.50 24.48
C GLU A 520 -12.66 12.15 25.71
N SER A 521 -11.93 11.38 26.53
CA SER A 521 -11.35 11.85 27.79
C SER A 521 -9.99 12.52 27.63
N SER A 522 -9.17 12.05 26.69
CA SER A 522 -7.72 12.32 26.69
C SER A 522 -7.21 12.95 25.39
N MET A 523 -8.06 13.09 24.36
CA MET A 523 -7.68 13.73 23.09
C MET A 523 -8.61 14.89 22.74
N PRO A 524 -8.55 16.02 23.46
CA PRO A 524 -9.52 17.11 23.35
C PRO A 524 -9.53 17.80 21.97
N PHE A 525 -8.46 17.66 21.19
CA PHE A 525 -8.34 18.15 19.80
C PHE A 525 -9.06 17.26 18.77
N LEU A 526 -9.57 16.09 19.17
CA LEU A 526 -10.35 15.18 18.34
C LEU A 526 -11.84 15.32 18.64
N ASP A 527 -12.64 15.21 17.59
CA ASP A 527 -14.09 15.31 17.66
C ASP A 527 -14.71 13.94 17.89
N ALA A 528 -14.99 13.63 19.17
CA ALA A 528 -15.62 12.38 19.58
C ALA A 528 -17.02 12.17 18.96
N SER A 529 -17.66 13.23 18.44
CA SER A 529 -18.94 13.13 17.74
C SER A 529 -18.79 12.85 16.24
N ARG A 530 -17.58 12.85 15.68
CA ARG A 530 -17.33 12.61 14.25
C ARG A 530 -16.28 11.51 14.04
N ILE A 531 -16.63 10.29 14.45
CA ILE A 531 -15.78 9.10 14.32
C ILE A 531 -16.30 8.16 13.23
N CYS A 532 -15.41 7.70 12.36
CA CYS A 532 -15.64 6.66 11.37
C CYS A 532 -14.82 5.41 11.71
N ALA A 533 -15.45 4.23 11.64
CA ALA A 533 -14.75 2.95 11.77
C ALA A 533 -14.40 2.41 10.37
N MET A 534 -13.15 2.01 10.15
CA MET A 534 -12.68 1.56 8.83
C MET A 534 -11.74 0.37 8.94
N GLY A 535 -11.88 -0.63 8.06
CA GLY A 535 -10.94 -1.75 8.05
C GLY A 535 -11.16 -2.74 6.92
N ARG A 536 -10.19 -3.65 6.73
CA ARG A 536 -10.22 -4.68 5.68
C ARG A 536 -10.12 -6.08 6.26
N SER A 537 -10.81 -7.06 5.67
CA SER A 537 -10.73 -8.48 6.08
C SER A 537 -11.23 -8.65 7.52
N TYR A 538 -10.38 -9.15 8.43
CA TYR A 538 -10.67 -9.10 9.87
C TYR A 538 -10.98 -7.67 10.36
N GLY A 539 -10.28 -6.65 9.86
CA GLY A 539 -10.61 -5.25 10.15
C GLY A 539 -11.98 -4.83 9.62
N GLY A 540 -12.49 -5.49 8.57
CA GLY A 540 -13.85 -5.31 8.07
C GLY A 540 -14.88 -5.96 8.99
N TYR A 541 -14.59 -7.15 9.56
CA TYR A 541 -15.36 -7.70 10.68
C TYR A 541 -15.38 -6.73 11.86
N MET A 542 -14.21 -6.27 12.29
CA MET A 542 -14.07 -5.31 13.40
C MET A 542 -14.87 -4.04 13.12
N THR A 543 -14.89 -3.56 11.87
CA THR A 543 -15.72 -2.42 11.48
C THR A 543 -17.19 -2.73 11.71
N LEU A 544 -17.71 -3.82 11.15
CA LEU A 544 -19.12 -4.22 11.28
C LEU A 544 -19.51 -4.53 12.75
N ALA A 545 -18.61 -5.12 13.53
CA ALA A 545 -18.81 -5.38 14.96
C ALA A 545 -18.83 -4.07 15.76
N CYS A 546 -17.93 -3.13 15.48
CA CYS A 546 -17.97 -1.79 16.07
C CYS A 546 -19.25 -1.04 15.69
N LEU A 547 -19.75 -1.16 14.47
CA LEU A 547 -21.06 -0.60 14.10
C LEU A 547 -22.18 -1.26 14.90
N THR A 548 -22.11 -2.57 15.15
CA THR A 548 -23.11 -3.30 15.93
C THR A 548 -23.16 -2.82 17.39
N HIS A 549 -21.99 -2.62 18.01
CA HIS A 549 -21.88 -2.32 19.44
C HIS A 549 -21.85 -0.82 19.76
N TYR A 550 -21.37 0.01 18.83
CA TYR A 550 -21.05 1.42 19.07
C TYR A 550 -21.66 2.40 18.04
N SER A 551 -22.71 2.01 17.31
CA SER A 551 -23.39 2.90 16.33
C SER A 551 -23.74 4.28 16.89
N SER A 552 -24.09 4.40 18.17
CA SER A 552 -24.42 5.68 18.82
C SER A 552 -23.23 6.64 18.95
N ARG A 553 -22.00 6.11 18.98
CA ARG A 553 -20.73 6.87 19.09
C ARG A 553 -20.02 7.04 17.75
N LEU A 554 -20.50 6.38 16.71
CA LEU A 554 -19.93 6.42 15.36
C LEU A 554 -20.84 7.19 14.40
N LYS A 555 -20.28 7.66 13.28
CA LYS A 555 -21.04 8.36 12.22
C LYS A 555 -21.13 7.59 10.92
N CYS A 556 -20.17 6.73 10.64
CA CYS A 556 -20.23 5.80 9.52
C CYS A 556 -19.21 4.66 9.68
N GLY A 557 -19.38 3.63 8.86
CA GLY A 557 -18.39 2.56 8.69
C GLY A 557 -17.90 2.44 7.25
N VAL A 558 -16.67 1.98 7.08
CA VAL A 558 -16.05 1.64 5.79
C VAL A 558 -15.42 0.25 5.91
N GLU A 559 -16.16 -0.78 5.51
CA GLU A 559 -15.66 -2.15 5.50
C GLU A 559 -15.18 -2.54 4.10
N THR A 560 -14.11 -3.32 4.03
CA THR A 560 -13.64 -3.91 2.78
C THR A 560 -13.34 -5.40 2.98
N CYS A 561 -13.95 -6.27 2.18
CA CYS A 561 -13.82 -7.72 2.30
C CYS A 561 -14.07 -8.25 3.72
N GLY A 562 -15.01 -7.65 4.47
CA GLY A 562 -15.28 -7.96 5.88
C GLY A 562 -15.99 -9.28 6.11
N ILE A 563 -15.70 -9.93 7.25
CA ILE A 563 -16.45 -11.12 7.69
C ILE A 563 -17.69 -10.65 8.45
N SER A 564 -18.87 -10.81 7.86
CA SER A 564 -20.15 -10.43 8.46
C SER A 564 -20.86 -11.59 9.16
N ASN A 565 -20.50 -12.83 8.80
CA ASN A 565 -21.07 -14.06 9.33
C ASN A 565 -19.95 -15.09 9.51
N TRP A 566 -19.55 -15.36 10.76
CA TRP A 566 -18.46 -16.27 11.07
C TRP A 566 -18.73 -17.71 10.64
N VAL A 567 -19.96 -18.18 10.86
CA VAL A 567 -20.35 -19.56 10.54
C VAL A 567 -20.34 -19.79 9.04
N THR A 568 -21.06 -18.97 8.27
CA THR A 568 -21.05 -19.06 6.80
C THR A 568 -19.64 -18.89 6.26
N PHE A 569 -18.85 -17.96 6.80
CA PHE A 569 -17.47 -17.77 6.39
C PHE A 569 -16.61 -19.02 6.57
N LEU A 570 -16.66 -19.67 7.74
CA LEU A 570 -15.86 -20.88 7.98
C LEU A 570 -16.33 -22.06 7.14
N GLU A 571 -17.64 -22.19 6.91
CA GLU A 571 -18.21 -23.24 6.06
C GLU A 571 -17.87 -23.05 4.57
N THR A 572 -17.66 -21.81 4.11
CA THR A 572 -17.52 -21.49 2.67
C THR A 572 -16.15 -20.94 2.25
N THR A 573 -15.27 -20.58 3.18
CA THR A 573 -13.87 -20.21 2.86
C THR A 573 -13.15 -21.41 2.22
N ALA A 574 -12.12 -21.13 1.41
CA ALA A 574 -11.43 -22.15 0.65
C ALA A 574 -10.91 -23.31 1.53
N ASP A 575 -11.09 -24.54 1.05
CA ASP A 575 -10.84 -25.76 1.84
C ASP A 575 -9.41 -25.87 2.40
N HIS A 576 -8.40 -25.43 1.63
CA HIS A 576 -6.98 -25.49 2.02
C HIS A 576 -6.63 -24.62 3.22
N ARG A 577 -7.49 -23.64 3.57
CA ARG A 577 -7.25 -22.71 4.69
C ARG A 577 -8.23 -22.86 5.85
N ARG A 578 -9.35 -23.57 5.67
CA ARG A 578 -10.43 -23.66 6.67
C ARG A 578 -9.93 -24.12 8.04
N ASN A 579 -9.26 -25.27 8.12
CA ASN A 579 -8.79 -25.82 9.39
C ASN A 579 -7.80 -24.89 10.11
N HIS A 580 -6.90 -24.28 9.34
CA HIS A 580 -5.94 -23.32 9.88
C HIS A 580 -6.65 -22.06 10.45
N ARG A 581 -7.79 -21.67 9.88
CA ARG A 581 -8.62 -20.56 10.39
C ARG A 581 -9.46 -20.96 11.60
N ARG A 582 -9.98 -22.18 11.67
CA ARG A 582 -10.72 -22.70 12.84
C ARG A 582 -9.87 -22.71 14.11
N ALA A 583 -8.58 -23.00 14.00
CA ALA A 583 -7.66 -22.95 15.13
C ALA A 583 -7.52 -21.54 15.75
N GLU A 584 -7.73 -20.49 14.97
CA GLU A 584 -7.65 -19.08 15.40
C GLU A 584 -9.06 -18.56 15.77
N TYR A 585 -10.00 -18.64 14.83
CA TYR A 585 -11.33 -18.05 14.96
C TYR A 585 -12.30 -18.86 15.83
N GLY A 586 -12.06 -20.15 16.00
CA GLY A 586 -13.00 -21.11 16.59
C GLY A 586 -13.55 -22.07 15.54
N ASP A 587 -13.74 -23.33 15.93
CA ASP A 587 -14.31 -24.38 15.07
C ASP A 587 -15.85 -24.35 15.15
N GLU A 588 -16.50 -23.95 14.07
CA GLU A 588 -17.96 -23.85 13.96
C GLU A 588 -18.69 -25.20 13.92
N SER A 589 -17.95 -26.32 13.89
CA SER A 589 -18.52 -27.67 14.05
C SER A 589 -18.73 -28.05 15.52
N ASP A 590 -18.06 -27.38 16.46
CA ASP A 590 -18.37 -27.49 17.88
C ASP A 590 -19.65 -26.69 18.19
N PRO A 591 -20.69 -27.28 18.79
CA PRO A 591 -21.96 -26.60 19.03
C PRO A 591 -21.85 -25.33 19.89
N VAL A 592 -20.99 -25.34 20.92
CA VAL A 592 -20.83 -24.20 21.83
C VAL A 592 -20.12 -23.05 21.13
N MET A 593 -19.05 -23.37 20.39
CA MET A 593 -18.35 -22.38 19.57
C MET A 593 -19.25 -21.86 18.43
N ARG A 594 -20.05 -22.72 17.80
CA ARG A 594 -21.01 -22.30 16.77
C ARG A 594 -22.04 -21.31 17.31
N GLU A 595 -22.59 -21.56 18.50
CA GLU A 595 -23.52 -20.65 19.16
C GLU A 595 -22.85 -19.31 19.45
N PHE A 596 -21.63 -19.33 19.98
CA PHE A 596 -20.82 -18.14 20.20
C PHE A 596 -20.59 -17.36 18.89
N LEU A 597 -20.03 -18.00 17.86
CA LEU A 597 -19.74 -17.40 16.55
C LEU A 597 -21.00 -16.83 15.89
N THR A 598 -22.13 -17.53 16.03
CA THR A 598 -23.43 -17.03 15.57
C THR A 598 -23.81 -15.76 16.32
N ARG A 599 -23.76 -15.76 17.66
CA ARG A 599 -24.13 -14.62 18.50
C ARG A 599 -23.30 -13.37 18.20
N ILE A 600 -22.00 -13.51 17.96
CA ILE A 600 -21.08 -12.39 17.73
C ILE A 600 -21.02 -11.93 16.27
N SER A 601 -21.67 -12.66 15.35
CA SER A 601 -21.65 -12.31 13.93
C SER A 601 -22.39 -10.98 13.70
N PRO A 602 -21.82 -10.03 12.95
CA PRO A 602 -22.52 -8.79 12.63
C PRO A 602 -23.86 -9.00 11.93
N ILE A 603 -24.00 -10.04 11.11
CA ILE A 603 -25.24 -10.32 10.37
C ILE A 603 -26.44 -10.62 11.29
N THR A 604 -26.22 -11.30 12.41
CA THR A 604 -27.30 -11.64 13.36
C THR A 604 -27.71 -10.46 14.22
N ASN A 605 -26.94 -9.37 14.17
CA ASN A 605 -27.14 -8.16 14.93
C ASN A 605 -27.30 -6.93 14.01
N ALA A 606 -27.62 -7.15 12.73
CA ALA A 606 -27.66 -6.10 11.72
C ALA A 606 -28.74 -5.03 12.01
N ASP A 607 -29.76 -5.36 12.81
CA ASP A 607 -30.78 -4.43 13.32
C ASP A 607 -30.21 -3.35 14.25
N LYS A 608 -29.05 -3.61 14.88
CA LYS A 608 -28.36 -2.66 15.76
C LYS A 608 -27.48 -1.65 15.01
N ILE A 609 -27.20 -1.91 13.73
CA ILE A 609 -26.41 -1.01 12.89
C ILE A 609 -27.33 0.10 12.39
N SER A 610 -27.20 1.31 12.96
CA SER A 610 -28.12 2.43 12.70
C SER A 610 -27.50 3.59 11.92
N ILE A 611 -26.29 3.41 11.38
CA ILE A 611 -25.52 4.44 10.67
C ILE A 611 -25.06 3.95 9.30
N PRO A 612 -24.78 4.88 8.35
CA PRO A 612 -24.40 4.51 6.98
C PRO A 612 -23.11 3.68 6.91
N CYS A 613 -23.08 2.70 6.02
CA CYS A 613 -21.92 1.84 5.77
C CYS A 613 -21.50 1.89 4.29
N PHE A 614 -20.21 2.12 4.03
CA PHE A 614 -19.60 1.83 2.74
C PHE A 614 -19.02 0.42 2.76
N MET A 615 -19.43 -0.39 1.80
CA MET A 615 -19.09 -1.80 1.71
C MET A 615 -18.36 -2.06 0.39
N SER A 616 -17.24 -2.78 0.42
CA SER A 616 -16.39 -3.02 -0.76
C SER A 616 -15.88 -4.45 -0.83
N HIS A 617 -16.08 -5.16 -1.95
CA HIS A 617 -15.64 -6.57 -2.06
C HIS A 617 -15.17 -6.94 -3.47
N GLY A 618 -14.19 -7.85 -3.55
CA GLY A 618 -13.75 -8.45 -4.82
C GLY A 618 -14.55 -9.71 -5.15
N ARG A 619 -15.08 -9.84 -6.37
CA ARG A 619 -15.96 -10.96 -6.74
C ARG A 619 -15.24 -12.33 -6.75
N ASN A 620 -13.91 -12.33 -6.92
CA ASN A 620 -13.06 -13.53 -6.93
C ASN A 620 -12.40 -13.79 -5.56
N ASP A 621 -12.92 -13.24 -4.46
CA ASP A 621 -12.34 -13.41 -3.13
C ASP A 621 -12.51 -14.85 -2.62
N THR A 622 -11.41 -15.60 -2.62
CA THR A 622 -11.33 -16.98 -2.10
C THR A 622 -11.03 -17.04 -0.60
N ARG A 623 -10.74 -15.90 0.03
CA ARG A 623 -10.47 -15.81 1.47
C ARG A 623 -11.77 -15.60 2.22
N VAL A 624 -12.46 -14.49 1.95
CA VAL A 624 -13.79 -14.16 2.49
C VAL A 624 -14.77 -14.23 1.34
N PRO A 625 -15.55 -15.32 1.22
CA PRO A 625 -16.44 -15.53 0.08
C PRO A 625 -17.40 -14.37 -0.14
N PHE A 626 -17.61 -13.99 -1.40
CA PHE A 626 -18.46 -12.86 -1.79
C PHE A 626 -19.92 -12.98 -1.29
N SER A 627 -20.41 -14.21 -1.08
CA SER A 627 -21.74 -14.47 -0.51
C SER A 627 -21.94 -13.86 0.89
N VAL A 628 -20.88 -13.80 1.72
CA VAL A 628 -20.90 -13.20 3.06
C VAL A 628 -21.16 -11.68 2.97
N PHE A 629 -20.63 -11.04 1.94
CA PHE A 629 -20.88 -9.63 1.64
C PHE A 629 -22.29 -9.39 1.11
N GLU A 630 -22.77 -10.20 0.17
CA GLU A 630 -24.12 -10.07 -0.39
C GLU A 630 -25.18 -10.19 0.70
N GLN A 631 -25.06 -11.19 1.58
CA GLN A 631 -25.97 -11.39 2.71
C GLN A 631 -26.05 -10.15 3.63
N MET A 632 -24.90 -9.56 3.97
CA MET A 632 -24.86 -8.41 4.86
C MET A 632 -25.39 -7.13 4.21
N LYS A 633 -25.07 -6.92 2.93
CA LYS A 633 -25.61 -5.80 2.16
C LYS A 633 -27.14 -5.87 2.12
N GLU A 634 -27.69 -7.02 1.76
CA GLU A 634 -29.15 -7.21 1.64
C GLU A 634 -29.87 -6.98 2.97
N ILE A 635 -29.36 -7.52 4.08
CA ILE A 635 -30.01 -7.37 5.39
C ILE A 635 -29.96 -5.91 5.89
N LEU A 636 -28.84 -5.20 5.67
CA LEU A 636 -28.73 -3.79 6.04
C LEU A 636 -29.69 -2.92 5.21
N GLN A 637 -29.75 -3.14 3.90
CA GLN A 637 -30.68 -2.42 3.02
C GLN A 637 -32.13 -2.72 3.39
N LYS A 638 -32.46 -3.96 3.75
CA LYS A 638 -33.79 -4.35 4.21
C LYS A 638 -34.17 -3.68 5.52
N ASN A 639 -33.25 -3.61 6.49
CA ASN A 639 -33.52 -3.05 7.81
C ASN A 639 -33.57 -1.51 7.81
N ASN A 640 -32.69 -0.87 7.03
CA ASN A 640 -32.42 0.57 7.13
C ASN A 640 -32.72 1.35 5.85
N GLY A 641 -33.25 0.69 4.82
CA GLY A 641 -33.54 1.26 3.51
C GLY A 641 -32.36 1.16 2.52
N GLU A 642 -32.68 1.28 1.22
CA GLU A 642 -31.74 1.05 0.12
C GLU A 642 -30.46 1.91 0.18
N ASP A 643 -30.58 3.14 0.68
CA ASP A 643 -29.50 4.13 0.78
C ASP A 643 -28.59 3.94 2.02
N SER A 644 -28.90 2.97 2.90
CA SER A 644 -28.11 2.70 4.10
C SER A 644 -26.72 2.11 3.80
N VAL A 645 -26.60 1.42 2.65
CA VAL A 645 -25.36 0.79 2.19
C VAL A 645 -24.90 1.40 0.88
N TRP A 646 -23.66 1.87 0.87
CA TRP A 646 -22.96 2.22 -0.35
C TRP A 646 -22.04 1.06 -0.76
N ALA A 647 -22.46 0.25 -1.74
CA ALA A 647 -21.66 -0.89 -2.22
C ALA A 647 -20.68 -0.53 -3.37
N PHE A 648 -19.51 -1.16 -3.36
CA PHE A 648 -18.54 -1.24 -4.45
C PHE A 648 -18.14 -2.69 -4.68
N MET A 649 -18.42 -3.22 -5.87
CA MET A 649 -18.11 -4.59 -6.24
C MET A 649 -17.05 -4.56 -7.32
N ALA A 650 -15.93 -5.24 -7.08
CA ALA A 650 -14.82 -5.34 -8.02
C ALA A 650 -14.84 -6.70 -8.71
N ASP A 651 -15.43 -6.76 -9.91
CA ASP A 651 -15.75 -8.03 -10.60
C ASP A 651 -14.52 -8.90 -10.94
N ASN A 652 -13.36 -8.28 -11.18
CA ASN A 652 -12.12 -8.97 -11.56
C ASN A 652 -11.03 -8.88 -10.49
N GLU A 653 -11.43 -8.75 -9.23
CA GLU A 653 -10.52 -8.67 -8.09
C GLU A 653 -10.86 -9.73 -7.05
N GLY A 654 -9.86 -10.17 -6.30
CA GLY A 654 -10.04 -11.06 -5.16
C GLY A 654 -10.00 -10.30 -3.84
N HIS A 655 -9.41 -10.93 -2.82
CA HIS A 655 -9.28 -10.34 -1.48
C HIS A 655 -8.41 -9.08 -1.42
N ILE A 656 -7.53 -8.92 -2.40
CA ILE A 656 -6.63 -7.77 -2.54
C ILE A 656 -6.91 -7.14 -3.91
N TYR A 657 -7.15 -5.83 -3.92
CA TYR A 657 -7.29 -5.07 -5.16
C TYR A 657 -5.91 -4.82 -5.77
N ARG A 658 -5.72 -5.33 -6.98
CA ARG A 658 -4.46 -5.33 -7.73
C ARG A 658 -4.42 -4.16 -8.67
N GLN A 659 -5.47 -4.01 -9.48
CA GLN A 659 -5.53 -3.00 -10.51
C GLN A 659 -5.55 -1.62 -9.88
N LYS A 660 -4.70 -0.74 -10.41
CA LYS A 660 -4.66 0.65 -9.96
C LYS A 660 -5.99 1.30 -10.27
N SER A 661 -6.56 1.01 -11.44
CA SER A 661 -7.87 1.49 -11.88
C SER A 661 -9.00 1.16 -10.89
N VAL A 662 -9.04 -0.05 -10.33
CA VAL A 662 -10.04 -0.46 -9.32
C VAL A 662 -9.82 0.28 -8.01
N SER A 663 -8.57 0.32 -7.52
CA SER A 663 -8.22 1.05 -6.29
C SER A 663 -8.58 2.53 -6.42
N ASP A 664 -8.22 3.16 -7.54
CA ASP A 664 -8.59 4.53 -7.89
C ASP A 664 -10.10 4.73 -8.03
N ALA A 665 -10.87 3.73 -8.46
CA ALA A 665 -12.33 3.79 -8.61
C ALA A 665 -13.04 3.67 -7.26
N GLN A 666 -12.55 2.82 -6.36
CA GLN A 666 -12.99 2.71 -4.96
C GLN A 666 -12.92 4.09 -4.30
N VAL A 667 -11.84 4.84 -4.55
CA VAL A 667 -11.68 6.24 -4.10
C VAL A 667 -12.28 7.27 -5.06
N GLY A 668 -12.58 6.90 -6.31
CA GLY A 668 -12.93 7.81 -7.40
C GLY A 668 -14.24 8.58 -7.17
N ARG A 669 -15.12 8.04 -6.31
CA ARG A 669 -16.31 8.76 -5.82
C ARG A 669 -15.94 9.98 -4.97
N VAL A 670 -14.77 9.98 -4.32
CA VAL A 670 -14.22 11.14 -3.59
C VAL A 670 -13.78 12.24 -4.54
N ARG A 671 -13.07 11.94 -5.65
CA ARG A 671 -12.71 12.95 -6.67
C ARG A 671 -13.94 13.70 -7.21
N THR A 672 -15.06 12.99 -7.38
CA THR A 672 -16.33 13.59 -7.80
C THR A 672 -16.97 14.44 -6.69
N LYS A 673 -16.88 14.03 -5.41
CA LYS A 673 -17.32 14.84 -4.26
C LYS A 673 -16.46 16.10 -4.08
N THR A 674 -15.13 16.00 -4.20
CA THR A 674 -14.21 17.16 -4.16
C THR A 674 -14.52 18.13 -5.29
N VAL A 675 -14.72 17.65 -6.52
CA VAL A 675 -15.14 18.50 -7.65
C VAL A 675 -16.46 19.20 -7.34
N LYS A 676 -17.48 18.47 -6.84
CA LYS A 676 -18.78 19.03 -6.47
C LYS A 676 -18.66 20.08 -5.35
N LYS A 677 -17.92 19.79 -4.28
CA LYS A 677 -17.73 20.69 -3.12
C LYS A 677 -16.94 21.93 -3.52
N ALA A 678 -15.81 21.77 -4.22
CA ALA A 678 -15.00 22.87 -4.71
C ALA A 678 -15.80 23.78 -5.65
N SER A 679 -16.57 23.21 -6.59
CA SER A 679 -17.45 24.01 -7.45
C SER A 679 -18.52 24.77 -6.69
N ARG A 680 -19.13 24.19 -5.64
CA ARG A 680 -20.09 24.91 -4.78
C ARG A 680 -19.43 26.08 -4.05
N VAL A 681 -18.29 25.84 -3.39
CA VAL A 681 -17.54 26.88 -2.68
C VAL A 681 -17.09 27.99 -3.63
N LEU A 682 -16.64 27.64 -4.84
CA LEU A 682 -16.28 28.62 -5.87
C LEU A 682 -17.48 29.46 -6.28
N ILE A 683 -18.66 28.86 -6.42
CA ILE A 683 -19.89 29.57 -6.74
C ILE A 683 -20.30 30.48 -5.58
N GLU A 684 -20.34 29.98 -4.36
CA GLU A 684 -20.75 30.77 -3.19
C GLU A 684 -19.83 31.97 -2.93
N LYS A 685 -18.51 31.82 -3.14
CA LYS A 685 -17.54 32.90 -2.88
C LYS A 685 -17.31 33.84 -4.07
N TYR A 686 -17.42 33.34 -5.30
CA TYR A 686 -17.00 34.06 -6.50
C TYR A 686 -18.10 34.15 -7.57
N TYR A 687 -19.37 33.99 -7.19
CA TYR A 687 -20.52 34.05 -8.10
C TYR A 687 -20.46 35.19 -9.13
N PRO A 688 -20.15 36.46 -8.76
CA PRO A 688 -20.16 37.57 -9.71
C PRO A 688 -19.08 37.48 -10.79
N ARG A 689 -18.01 36.71 -10.54
CA ARG A 689 -16.91 36.52 -11.49
C ARG A 689 -17.16 35.37 -12.46
N LEU A 690 -17.98 34.39 -12.07
CA LEU A 690 -18.22 33.18 -12.86
C LEU A 690 -19.22 33.43 -14.00
N THR A 691 -19.00 32.75 -15.14
CA THR A 691 -19.84 32.89 -16.34
C THR A 691 -20.42 31.54 -16.78
N LEU A 692 -21.17 31.53 -17.89
CA LEU A 692 -21.65 30.32 -18.54
C LEU A 692 -20.61 29.68 -19.48
N ASP A 693 -19.45 30.32 -19.65
CA ASP A 693 -18.34 29.84 -20.48
C ASP A 693 -17.34 28.98 -19.67
N PHE A 694 -16.86 27.92 -20.30
CA PHE A 694 -15.92 27.01 -19.66
C PHE A 694 -14.50 27.58 -19.55
N GLN A 695 -14.00 28.27 -20.58
CA GLN A 695 -12.63 28.78 -20.58
C GLN A 695 -12.46 29.93 -19.57
N THR A 696 -13.47 30.80 -19.46
CA THR A 696 -13.51 31.86 -18.44
C THR A 696 -13.51 31.28 -17.03
N ASN A 697 -14.42 30.34 -16.73
CA ASN A 697 -14.47 29.72 -15.40
C ASN A 697 -13.20 28.93 -15.08
N LYS A 698 -12.57 28.32 -16.08
CA LYS A 698 -11.29 27.63 -15.92
C LYS A 698 -10.16 28.58 -15.56
N LYS A 699 -10.09 29.76 -16.19
CA LYS A 699 -9.12 30.80 -15.85
C LYS A 699 -9.36 31.33 -14.44
N ILE A 700 -10.62 31.54 -14.05
CA ILE A 700 -10.97 31.95 -12.69
C ILE A 700 -10.53 30.89 -11.69
N CYS A 701 -10.76 29.60 -11.97
CA CYS A 701 -10.29 28.51 -11.11
C CYS A 701 -8.76 28.53 -10.94
N ASP A 702 -7.98 28.93 -11.96
CA ASP A 702 -6.52 29.11 -11.83
C ASP A 702 -6.15 30.33 -10.98
N GLU A 703 -6.94 31.41 -11.07
CA GLU A 703 -6.68 32.66 -10.35
C GLU A 703 -7.05 32.57 -8.86
N VAL A 704 -8.12 31.87 -8.51
CA VAL A 704 -8.68 31.91 -7.14
C VAL A 704 -8.41 30.66 -6.30
N ALA A 705 -7.87 29.59 -6.89
CA ALA A 705 -7.66 28.33 -6.19
C ALA A 705 -6.36 27.64 -6.59
N ILE A 706 -5.65 27.10 -5.59
CA ILE A 706 -4.51 26.20 -5.81
C ILE A 706 -5.07 24.82 -6.14
N ILE A 707 -4.96 24.39 -7.40
CA ILE A 707 -5.50 23.11 -7.86
C ILE A 707 -4.35 22.21 -8.32
N ALA A 708 -4.20 21.06 -7.66
CA ALA A 708 -3.06 20.15 -7.80
C ALA A 708 -2.82 19.59 -9.22
N SER A 709 -3.80 19.64 -10.13
CA SER A 709 -3.57 19.18 -11.52
C SER A 709 -4.47 19.85 -12.55
N LYS A 710 -3.96 19.94 -13.78
CA LYS A 710 -4.71 20.39 -14.97
C LYS A 710 -6.00 19.60 -15.18
N ARG A 711 -5.98 18.28 -14.97
CA ARG A 711 -7.16 17.40 -15.13
C ARG A 711 -8.23 17.72 -14.08
N LEU A 712 -7.83 17.89 -12.82
CA LEU A 712 -8.75 18.22 -11.74
C LEU A 712 -9.36 19.61 -11.93
N ARG A 713 -8.55 20.60 -12.30
CA ARG A 713 -9.03 21.95 -12.63
C ARG A 713 -10.07 21.94 -13.73
N ASN A 714 -9.80 21.23 -14.83
CA ASN A 714 -10.76 21.16 -15.94
C ASN A 714 -12.08 20.50 -15.49
N LYS A 715 -12.04 19.51 -14.58
CA LYS A 715 -13.24 18.91 -13.99
C LYS A 715 -14.00 19.88 -13.08
N ILE A 716 -13.30 20.62 -12.21
CA ILE A 716 -13.89 21.65 -11.34
C ILE A 716 -14.53 22.74 -12.18
N ALA A 717 -13.78 23.34 -13.11
CA ALA A 717 -14.28 24.38 -14.01
C ALA A 717 -15.49 23.90 -14.83
N GLY A 718 -15.44 22.67 -15.37
CA GLY A 718 -16.54 22.09 -16.13
C GLY A 718 -17.80 21.89 -15.28
N PHE A 719 -17.64 21.39 -14.05
CA PHE A 719 -18.77 21.20 -13.14
C PHE A 719 -19.31 22.54 -12.59
N THR A 720 -18.44 23.52 -12.34
CA THR A 720 -18.83 24.90 -12.00
C THR A 720 -19.65 25.53 -13.13
N THR A 721 -19.19 25.46 -14.38
CA THR A 721 -19.94 25.95 -15.55
C THR A 721 -21.28 25.24 -15.70
N HIS A 722 -21.33 23.92 -15.46
CA HIS A 722 -22.58 23.17 -15.47
C HIS A 722 -23.56 23.67 -14.39
N LEU A 723 -23.09 23.91 -13.16
CA LEU A 723 -23.91 24.46 -12.09
C LEU A 723 -24.38 25.89 -12.38
N MET A 724 -23.52 26.76 -12.91
CA MET A 724 -23.91 28.12 -13.34
C MET A 724 -25.02 28.10 -14.39
N LYS A 725 -24.96 27.18 -15.36
CA LYS A 725 -26.04 26.96 -16.35
C LYS A 725 -27.33 26.40 -15.75
N ARG A 726 -27.25 25.70 -14.61
CA ARG A 726 -28.43 25.22 -13.90
C ARG A 726 -29.04 26.31 -13.03
N ILE A 727 -28.20 27.09 -12.35
CA ILE A 727 -28.62 28.26 -11.56
C ILE A 727 -29.38 29.26 -12.43
N SER A 728 -28.93 29.49 -13.68
CA SER A 728 -29.63 30.36 -14.61
C SER A 728 -31.02 29.85 -15.04
N ARG A 729 -31.38 28.59 -14.71
CA ARG A 729 -32.68 27.97 -15.01
C ARG A 729 -33.52 27.72 -13.75
N GLY A 730 -32.98 27.99 -12.56
CA GLY A 730 -33.67 27.76 -11.30
C GLY A 730 -32.72 27.41 -10.14
N PRO A 731 -33.24 27.37 -8.90
CA PRO A 731 -32.46 27.11 -7.71
C PRO A 731 -31.82 25.72 -7.73
N VAL A 732 -30.55 25.65 -7.34
CA VAL A 732 -29.81 24.38 -7.26
C VAL A 732 -29.61 23.99 -5.80
N ARG A 733 -30.08 22.80 -5.43
CA ARG A 733 -30.01 22.26 -4.07
C ARG A 733 -28.58 22.31 -3.50
N GLY A 734 -28.42 23.00 -2.37
CA GLY A 734 -27.17 23.06 -1.61
C GLY A 734 -26.18 24.14 -2.08
N ILE A 735 -26.67 25.22 -2.70
CA ILE A 735 -25.92 26.46 -2.98
C ILE A 735 -26.75 27.61 -2.40
N SER A 736 -26.18 28.40 -1.50
CA SER A 736 -26.86 29.54 -0.86
C SER A 736 -26.34 30.88 -1.42
N PHE A 737 -27.23 31.72 -1.93
CA PHE A 737 -26.91 33.07 -2.44
C PHE A 737 -26.92 34.16 -1.35
N LYS A 738 -27.32 33.79 -0.12
CA LYS A 738 -27.78 34.72 0.92
C LYS A 738 -26.80 35.82 1.33
N LEU A 739 -25.49 35.56 1.33
CA LEU A 739 -24.55 36.52 1.92
C LEU A 739 -24.28 37.76 1.04
N GLN A 740 -24.57 37.72 -0.26
CA GLN A 740 -24.36 38.86 -1.18
C GLN A 740 -25.66 39.57 -1.56
N GLU A 741 -26.82 38.91 -1.52
CA GLU A 741 -28.12 39.59 -1.63
C GLU A 741 -28.36 40.51 -0.41
N GLU A 742 -28.04 40.05 0.81
CA GLU A 742 -28.17 40.87 2.03
C GLU A 742 -27.22 42.09 2.05
N GLU A 743 -26.04 41.98 1.44
CA GLU A 743 -25.07 43.07 1.37
C GLU A 743 -25.40 44.08 0.25
N ARG A 744 -26.05 43.61 -0.82
CA ARG A 744 -26.55 44.43 -1.93
C ARG A 744 -27.84 45.16 -1.55
N GLU A 745 -28.76 44.51 -0.83
CA GLU A 745 -29.92 45.15 -0.22
C GLU A 745 -29.54 46.21 0.82
N ARG A 746 -28.46 46.00 1.59
CA ARG A 746 -27.92 47.03 2.50
C ARG A 746 -27.32 48.24 1.79
N LYS A 747 -26.69 48.04 0.61
CA LYS A 747 -26.11 49.12 -0.19
C LYS A 747 -27.16 49.85 -1.02
N ASP A 748 -28.17 49.15 -1.52
CA ASP A 748 -29.25 49.72 -2.34
C ASP A 748 -30.31 50.45 -1.48
N ASN A 749 -30.46 50.11 -0.17
CA ASN A 749 -31.30 50.84 0.79
C ASN A 749 -30.55 51.91 1.62
N TYR A 750 -29.30 52.23 1.29
CA TYR A 750 -28.56 53.27 2.01
C TYR A 750 -28.99 54.67 1.55
N VAL A 751 -29.80 55.33 2.36
CA VAL A 751 -30.15 56.76 2.21
C VAL A 751 -29.29 57.57 3.19
N PRO A 752 -28.37 58.42 2.73
CA PRO A 752 -27.56 59.25 3.62
C PRO A 752 -28.44 60.29 4.32
N GLU A 753 -28.17 60.57 5.60
CA GLU A 753 -28.96 61.52 6.41
C GLU A 753 -28.81 63.00 5.98
N PHE A 754 -27.84 63.33 5.11
CA PHE A 754 -27.64 64.69 4.59
C PHE A 754 -27.35 64.70 3.08
N SER A 755 -27.94 65.68 2.37
CA SER A 755 -27.80 65.88 0.92
C SER A 755 -26.41 66.42 0.57
N ALA A 756 -25.79 65.93 -0.50
CA ALA A 756 -24.46 66.33 -0.98
C ALA A 756 -24.41 67.71 -1.67
N LEU A 757 -25.40 68.57 -1.45
CA LEU A 757 -25.51 69.93 -2.04
C LEU A 757 -25.68 71.02 -0.95
N ASP A 758 -25.11 70.82 0.23
CA ASP A 758 -24.94 71.89 1.22
C ASP A 758 -23.45 72.14 1.45
N THR A 759 -22.86 72.96 0.58
CA THR A 759 -21.46 73.40 0.67
C THR A 759 -21.43 74.92 0.73
N SER A 760 -20.82 75.48 1.77
CA SER A 760 -20.83 76.91 2.06
C SER A 760 -19.92 77.77 1.15
N VAL A 761 -19.07 77.16 0.31
CA VAL A 761 -18.14 77.87 -0.60
C VAL A 761 -17.99 77.12 -1.93
N ILE A 762 -18.05 77.85 -3.05
CA ILE A 762 -17.88 77.38 -4.44
C ILE A 762 -16.73 78.16 -5.09
N GLU A 763 -15.67 77.47 -5.50
CA GLU A 763 -14.53 78.10 -6.19
C GLU A 763 -14.72 78.08 -7.71
N ILE A 764 -14.52 79.22 -8.37
CA ILE A 764 -14.65 79.38 -9.84
C ILE A 764 -13.43 80.10 -10.44
N ASP A 765 -13.17 79.88 -11.73
CA ASP A 765 -12.14 80.60 -12.49
C ASP A 765 -12.65 81.97 -13.00
N PRO A 766 -11.73 82.86 -13.45
CA PRO A 766 -12.10 84.21 -13.91
C PRO A 766 -13.05 84.26 -15.11
N ASP A 767 -12.95 83.31 -16.05
CA ASP A 767 -13.78 83.29 -17.26
C ASP A 767 -15.21 82.87 -16.91
N THR A 768 -15.35 81.91 -16.01
CA THR A 768 -16.66 81.51 -15.44
C THR A 768 -17.30 82.66 -14.66
N LYS A 769 -16.53 83.54 -14.01
CA LYS A 769 -17.06 84.74 -13.36
C LYS A 769 -17.62 85.75 -14.35
N GLU A 770 -16.94 85.98 -15.48
CA GLU A 770 -17.45 86.86 -16.53
C GLU A 770 -18.71 86.29 -17.19
N LEU A 771 -18.79 84.97 -17.37
CA LEU A 771 -19.99 84.31 -17.84
C LEU A 771 -21.17 84.54 -16.89
N LEU A 772 -20.99 84.32 -15.59
CA LEU A 772 -22.03 84.56 -14.58
C LEU A 772 -22.48 86.03 -14.56
N LYS A 773 -21.55 86.96 -14.82
CA LYS A 773 -21.86 88.38 -14.99
C LYS A 773 -22.74 88.65 -16.21
N SER A 774 -22.41 88.06 -17.36
CA SER A 774 -23.20 88.20 -18.59
C SER A 774 -24.63 87.65 -18.48
N LEU A 775 -24.86 86.74 -17.52
CA LEU A 775 -26.15 86.13 -17.24
C LEU A 775 -26.92 86.80 -16.07
N ASN A 776 -26.45 87.93 -15.53
CA ASN A 776 -27.03 88.65 -14.39
C ASN A 776 -27.03 87.89 -13.04
N PHE A 777 -26.12 86.93 -12.84
CA PHE A 777 -26.00 86.15 -11.60
C PHE A 777 -24.82 86.58 -10.73
N GLU A 778 -24.58 87.89 -10.61
CA GLU A 778 -23.34 88.46 -10.04
C GLU A 778 -23.18 88.27 -8.52
N ASN A 779 -24.27 88.01 -7.79
CA ASN A 779 -24.33 88.05 -6.32
C ASN A 779 -24.71 86.70 -5.68
N LEU A 780 -24.31 85.57 -6.28
CA LEU A 780 -24.49 84.25 -5.68
C LEU A 780 -23.64 84.10 -4.40
N ALA A 781 -24.29 83.81 -3.28
CA ALA A 781 -23.63 83.63 -1.99
C ALA A 781 -22.68 82.42 -2.01
N GLY A 782 -21.47 82.58 -1.47
CA GLY A 782 -20.49 81.49 -1.34
C GLY A 782 -19.51 81.35 -2.51
N VAL A 783 -19.58 82.17 -3.57
CA VAL A 783 -18.68 82.05 -4.73
C VAL A 783 -17.34 82.79 -4.53
N GLN A 784 -16.21 82.11 -4.66
CA GLN A 784 -14.85 82.68 -4.57
C GLN A 784 -14.03 82.40 -5.85
N VAL A 785 -13.13 83.32 -6.22
CA VAL A 785 -12.32 83.19 -7.45
C VAL A 785 -10.93 82.68 -7.10
N SER A 786 -10.54 81.53 -7.65
CA SER A 786 -9.19 80.99 -7.51
C SER A 786 -8.31 81.41 -8.70
N ALA A 787 -7.16 82.05 -8.45
CA ALA A 787 -6.23 82.44 -9.52
C ALA A 787 -5.35 81.25 -9.97
N PRO A 788 -5.09 81.08 -11.28
CA PRO A 788 -4.33 79.94 -11.78
C PRO A 788 -2.81 80.06 -11.51
N VAL A 789 -2.19 78.95 -11.09
CA VAL A 789 -0.73 78.82 -10.94
C VAL A 789 -0.09 78.56 -12.31
N THR A 790 0.84 79.41 -12.70
CA THR A 790 1.60 79.35 -13.96
C THR A 790 2.55 78.15 -13.99
N ALA A 791 2.48 77.33 -15.03
CA ALA A 791 3.35 76.17 -15.24
C ALA A 791 4.64 76.54 -16.00
N SER A 792 5.80 76.23 -15.40
CA SER A 792 7.11 76.14 -16.08
C SER A 792 7.85 74.86 -15.65
N GLN A 793 7.54 73.76 -16.35
CA GLN A 793 8.42 72.64 -16.77
C GLN A 793 7.50 71.49 -17.21
N GLN A 794 7.16 71.47 -18.51
CA GLN A 794 6.56 70.32 -19.17
C GLN A 794 7.66 69.60 -19.96
N ALA A 795 7.88 68.33 -19.63
CA ALA A 795 8.43 67.36 -20.57
C ALA A 795 7.34 66.33 -20.86
N ASP A 796 6.60 66.64 -21.93
CA ASP A 796 5.95 65.75 -22.90
C ASP A 796 5.44 64.38 -22.45
N PHE A 797 4.13 64.32 -22.23
CA PHE A 797 3.34 63.17 -22.65
C PHE A 797 3.02 63.27 -24.15
N ARG A 798 3.77 62.54 -24.97
CA ARG A 798 3.27 62.05 -26.26
C ARG A 798 3.15 60.52 -26.22
N ARG A 799 1.91 60.02 -26.27
CA ARG A 799 1.60 58.65 -26.71
C ARG A 799 2.27 58.40 -28.06
N PRO A 800 2.86 57.21 -28.29
CA PRO A 800 2.15 56.29 -29.18
C PRO A 800 2.43 54.78 -28.97
N ARG A 801 1.51 53.99 -29.55
CA ARG A 801 1.68 52.67 -30.19
C ARG A 801 2.62 51.62 -29.55
N ARG A 802 1.96 50.53 -29.15
CA ARG A 802 2.17 49.14 -29.63
C ARG A 802 3.39 48.98 -30.54
N ASP A 803 4.50 48.53 -29.95
CA ASP A 803 5.60 47.95 -30.69
C ASP A 803 5.54 46.43 -30.66
N ASN A 804 5.92 45.90 -31.81
CA ASN A 804 5.88 44.52 -32.19
C ASN A 804 7.32 44.21 -32.59
N ARG A 805 7.81 43.04 -32.15
CA ARG A 805 8.94 42.25 -32.67
C ARG A 805 10.34 42.51 -32.07
N PRO A 806 11.30 41.56 -32.16
CA PRO A 806 11.24 40.30 -32.93
C PRO A 806 11.63 39.02 -32.18
N ARG A 807 11.16 37.88 -32.73
CA ARG A 807 11.91 36.63 -32.73
C ARG A 807 13.37 36.94 -33.12
N GLN A 808 14.34 36.67 -32.27
CA GLN A 808 15.62 36.20 -32.79
C GLN A 808 15.60 34.68 -32.81
N GLN A 809 15.70 34.22 -34.04
CA GLN A 809 15.91 32.86 -34.45
C GLN A 809 17.17 32.30 -33.81
N ARG A 810 17.18 30.97 -33.72
CA ARG A 810 18.36 30.14 -33.87
C ARG A 810 19.43 30.85 -34.71
N ALA A 811 20.62 31.03 -34.14
CA ALA A 811 21.83 30.95 -34.94
C ALA A 811 22.28 29.48 -34.98
N PRO A 812 22.68 28.97 -36.16
CA PRO A 812 22.96 27.55 -36.40
C PRO A 812 24.38 27.14 -35.94
N ARG A 813 24.55 25.81 -35.88
CA ARG A 813 25.83 25.08 -35.92
C ARG A 813 26.77 25.62 -37.01
N ALA A 814 28.05 25.73 -36.65
CA ALA A 814 29.24 25.20 -37.34
C ALA A 814 30.45 25.55 -36.44
N GLU A 815 31.08 24.57 -35.80
CA GLU A 815 32.29 23.86 -36.27
C GLU A 815 33.60 24.67 -36.18
N GLY A 816 34.64 24.00 -35.66
CA GLY A 816 36.06 24.40 -35.70
C GLY A 816 36.52 25.15 -34.45
N GLU A 817 37.22 24.50 -33.51
CA GLU A 817 38.70 24.50 -33.43
C GLU A 817 39.24 25.87 -32.93
N ALA A 818 40.15 26.02 -31.97
CA ALA A 818 41.05 25.11 -31.26
C ALA A 818 41.73 25.90 -30.10
N VAL A 819 42.21 25.15 -29.09
CA VAL A 819 43.54 25.29 -28.44
C VAL A 819 43.79 26.33 -27.31
N GLN A 820 44.36 25.76 -26.21
CA GLN A 820 45.21 26.30 -25.12
C GLN A 820 44.55 27.23 -24.08
N ALA A 821 44.77 27.07 -22.76
CA ALA A 821 45.77 26.35 -21.98
C ALA A 821 45.19 25.90 -20.63
#